data_AF-A0A284QYZ2-F1
#
_entry.id   AF-A0A284QYZ2-F1
#
_cell.length_a   1.000
_cell.length_b   1.000
_cell.length_c   1.000
_cell.angle_alpha   90.00
_cell.angle_beta   90.00
_cell.angle_gamma   90.00
#
_symmetry.space_group_name_H-M   'P 1'
#
loop_
_entity.id
_entity.type
_entity.pdbx_description
1 polymer ?
#
loop_
_entity_poly.entity_id
_entity_poly.type
_entity_poly.pdbx_seq_one_letter_code
_entity_poly.pdbx_strand_id
1 'polypeptide(L)'
;MGDIPRDPQAGELVLGQSEYSGHEKTMRLTFTKSSEDPVIVTLSVDASPGCGGIVWPAGQILSNYLVQRDPSFLQDKTVLELGSGTGLVGIVAAILGAKVWVTDQAPLLDIMRQNVLRNNLTSSCTVTELNWGEPIPADIPVPDVVLAADCVYFEPAFPLLVQTLCDIYDKKPEVLFCYKKRRKADKRFFAMLKKKFTWEQVMDDPDREIYNRDSITLVRGRHRRRQRPQVTGSREEPPGKRQHGGDRDSQPPLVIGQRRVPNSAWLQLDFGSRPFECPFMLLPQSLRAAAFLRCPRRPVCCSNPAKRFFSNRPSTLLSRTSFRAGFATKAPKKPLANKPSLAQKTAPKTEVPPPPKADELPILPPKSVGIWLMISSSLVLTIIVVGGVTRLTESGLSITEWNPITGMIPPLSAEEWDIEFTKYKATPEFHLLNHSITVEEFKRIFYMEWAHRALGRIAGLVFVGPLAYFAFRRKISHSLAVKLSGIAALFAAQGLLGWYMVKSGLDQSLMETPGAVPRVSQYRLAAHLGLALVLYAGMFSTAMSTIKEFKFAQEGALWQGQKLKVFAQALASPGMKRLHLQTRVLAALVFLTALSGAFVAGLDAGLLYNEFPLMGGRIAPPADELFNRDYCKSPDGSDLWWRNILENPTTVQFDHRVLAITTYFGIGWLWLRSRKPTIPVATRRAITAAFGMANIQALLGITTLWYLVPIPLAASHQAGSVLLLSAMIHALLTFKKPGAAAQAWKHWKSKVPSGATARK
;
A
#
# COMPACT_ATOMS: atom_id res chain seq x y z
N MET A 1 -6.55 -37.92 37.35
CA MET A 1 -7.78 -38.01 36.54
C MET A 1 -7.36 -38.52 35.19
N GLY A 2 -7.94 -39.64 34.76
CA GLY A 2 -7.43 -40.48 33.68
C GLY A 2 -7.45 -39.83 32.30
N ASP A 3 -6.52 -40.30 31.47
CA ASP A 3 -6.37 -39.99 30.05
C ASP A 3 -7.62 -40.42 29.28
N ILE A 4 -8.22 -39.47 28.57
CA ILE A 4 -9.22 -39.71 27.52
C ILE A 4 -8.45 -39.74 26.19
N PRO A 5 -8.46 -40.84 25.42
CA PRO A 5 -7.82 -40.87 24.11
C PRO A 5 -8.54 -39.89 23.17
N ARG A 6 -7.79 -38.97 22.53
CA ARG A 6 -8.32 -38.16 21.43
C ARG A 6 -8.33 -39.00 20.16
N ASP A 7 -9.51 -39.15 19.58
CA ASP A 7 -9.81 -39.73 18.28
C ASP A 7 -9.02 -39.02 17.16
N PRO A 8 -8.26 -39.73 16.30
CA PRO A 8 -7.41 -39.14 15.25
C PRO A 8 -8.15 -38.84 13.93
N GLN A 9 -9.39 -38.37 13.97
CA GLN A 9 -10.14 -37.91 12.78
C GLN A 9 -10.77 -36.52 12.98
N ALA A 10 -9.94 -35.48 13.08
CA ALA A 10 -10.39 -34.12 12.77
C ALA A 10 -10.29 -33.91 11.24
N GLY A 11 -11.22 -34.54 10.51
CA GLY A 11 -11.27 -34.55 9.04
C GLY A 11 -11.77 -33.23 8.46
N GLU A 12 -11.19 -32.88 7.32
CA GLU A 12 -11.68 -31.91 6.35
C GLU A 12 -13.16 -32.17 6.02
N LEU A 13 -13.96 -31.11 5.92
CA LEU A 13 -15.40 -31.22 5.75
C LEU A 13 -15.77 -31.64 4.32
N VAL A 14 -15.73 -32.94 4.06
CA VAL A 14 -16.12 -33.51 2.76
C VAL A 14 -17.55 -34.04 2.86
N LEU A 15 -18.53 -33.17 2.60
CA LEU A 15 -19.93 -33.57 2.41
C LEU A 15 -20.08 -34.17 1.00
N GLY A 16 -19.81 -35.47 0.90
CA GLY A 16 -19.87 -36.28 -0.32
C GLY A 16 -18.52 -36.89 -0.69
N GLN A 17 -18.43 -38.20 -0.88
CA GLN A 17 -17.16 -38.88 -1.16
C GLN A 17 -16.58 -38.38 -2.50
N SER A 18 -15.35 -37.84 -2.45
CA SER A 18 -14.64 -37.31 -3.62
C SER A 18 -13.45 -38.19 -3.98
N GLU A 19 -13.36 -38.60 -5.25
CA GLU A 19 -12.19 -39.28 -5.80
C GLU A 19 -11.59 -38.44 -6.94
N TYR A 20 -10.29 -38.15 -6.85
CA TYR A 20 -9.57 -37.36 -7.86
C TYR A 20 -8.62 -38.25 -8.66
N SER A 21 -8.73 -38.22 -10.00
CA SER A 21 -7.81 -38.90 -10.91
C SER A 21 -6.84 -37.91 -11.53
N GLY A 22 -5.59 -37.91 -11.06
CA GLY A 22 -4.53 -37.00 -11.52
C GLY A 22 -4.10 -37.19 -12.97
N HIS A 23 -4.37 -38.35 -13.57
CA HIS A 23 -4.03 -38.63 -14.97
C HIS A 23 -5.04 -38.04 -15.97
N GLU A 24 -6.30 -37.85 -15.56
CA GLU A 24 -7.37 -37.38 -16.45
C GLU A 24 -7.92 -36.00 -16.08
N LYS A 25 -7.41 -35.38 -15.00
CA LYS A 25 -7.96 -34.13 -14.41
C LYS A 25 -9.48 -34.22 -14.16
N THR A 26 -9.93 -35.38 -13.69
CA THR A 26 -11.35 -35.65 -13.38
C THR A 26 -11.55 -35.81 -11.89
N MET A 27 -12.70 -35.34 -11.42
CA MET A 27 -13.16 -35.48 -10.04
C MET A 27 -14.54 -36.12 -10.03
N ARG A 28 -14.68 -37.19 -9.26
CA ARG A 28 -15.96 -37.88 -9.03
C ARG A 28 -16.48 -37.49 -7.66
N LEU A 29 -17.75 -37.07 -7.60
CA LEU A 29 -18.45 -36.71 -6.38
C LEU A 29 -19.68 -37.59 -6.19
N THR A 30 -19.91 -38.05 -4.97
CA THR A 30 -21.06 -38.90 -4.62
C THR A 30 -21.87 -38.24 -3.51
N PHE A 31 -23.16 -38.02 -3.76
CA PHE A 31 -24.12 -37.47 -2.81
C PHE A 31 -25.17 -38.53 -2.46
N THR A 32 -25.40 -38.78 -1.17
CA THR A 32 -26.25 -39.86 -0.71
C THR A 32 -27.34 -39.34 0.22
N LYS A 33 -28.59 -39.76 -0.02
CA LYS A 33 -29.71 -39.61 0.91
C LYS A 33 -29.97 -40.97 1.55
N SER A 34 -30.20 -41.05 2.86
CA SER A 34 -30.16 -42.27 3.68
C SER A 34 -31.11 -43.43 3.31
N SER A 35 -31.72 -43.46 2.13
CA SER A 35 -32.55 -44.56 1.63
C SER A 35 -32.74 -44.59 0.10
N GLU A 36 -31.94 -43.86 -0.69
CA GLU A 36 -32.09 -43.72 -2.15
C GLU A 36 -30.76 -44.01 -2.87
N ASP A 37 -30.83 -44.29 -4.17
CA ASP A 37 -29.63 -44.48 -5.00
C ASP A 37 -28.75 -43.22 -4.98
N PRO A 38 -27.41 -43.37 -4.86
CA PRO A 38 -26.52 -42.23 -4.75
C PRO A 38 -26.45 -41.44 -6.05
N VAL A 39 -26.50 -40.10 -5.94
CA VAL A 39 -26.26 -39.20 -7.07
C VAL A 39 -24.75 -39.07 -7.28
N ILE A 40 -24.27 -39.60 -8.39
CA ILE A 40 -22.85 -39.62 -8.76
C ILE A 40 -22.63 -38.64 -9.91
N VAL A 41 -21.67 -37.72 -9.74
CA VAL A 41 -21.29 -36.75 -10.76
C VAL A 41 -19.81 -36.87 -11.05
N THR A 42 -19.45 -36.90 -12.34
CA THR A 42 -18.05 -36.87 -12.76
C THR A 42 -17.77 -35.58 -13.52
N LEU A 43 -16.79 -34.80 -13.06
CA LEU A 43 -16.43 -33.50 -13.62
C LEU A 43 -14.98 -33.50 -14.09
N SER A 44 -14.73 -32.99 -15.28
CA SER A 44 -13.43 -32.42 -15.63
C SER A 44 -13.22 -31.15 -14.81
N VAL A 45 -12.02 -30.99 -14.23
CA VAL A 45 -11.59 -29.80 -13.50
C VAL A 45 -10.31 -29.25 -14.10
N ASP A 46 -10.26 -27.95 -14.36
CA ASP A 46 -9.08 -27.28 -14.89
C ASP A 46 -9.00 -25.84 -14.40
N ALA A 47 -7.95 -25.49 -13.67
CA ALA A 47 -7.78 -24.15 -13.11
C ALA A 47 -7.21 -23.13 -14.14
N SER A 48 -6.82 -23.59 -15.34
CA SER A 48 -6.17 -22.74 -16.36
C SER A 48 -7.00 -21.53 -16.86
N PRO A 49 -8.34 -21.63 -17.05
CA PRO A 49 -9.17 -20.47 -17.41
C PRO A 49 -9.53 -19.58 -16.20
N GLY A 50 -9.07 -19.94 -14.99
CA GLY A 50 -9.29 -19.20 -13.75
C GLY A 50 -10.04 -20.01 -12.68
N CYS A 51 -10.42 -19.31 -11.61
CA CYS A 51 -11.01 -19.92 -10.40
C CYS A 51 -12.34 -20.66 -10.62
N GLY A 52 -13.05 -20.45 -11.72
CA GLY A 52 -14.32 -21.13 -11.99
C GLY A 52 -14.17 -22.54 -12.57
N GLY A 53 -12.98 -22.96 -13.01
CA GLY A 53 -12.77 -24.30 -13.55
C GLY A 53 -12.49 -25.39 -12.49
N ILE A 54 -12.60 -25.06 -11.20
CA ILE A 54 -12.51 -26.02 -10.08
C ILE A 54 -13.81 -26.06 -9.29
N VAL A 55 -14.01 -27.13 -8.52
CA VAL A 55 -15.18 -27.27 -7.65
C VAL A 55 -14.94 -26.59 -6.31
N TRP A 56 -15.89 -25.76 -5.89
CA TRP A 56 -15.86 -25.05 -4.62
C TRP A 56 -16.71 -25.75 -3.55
N PRO A 57 -16.31 -25.68 -2.26
CA PRO A 57 -17.07 -26.28 -1.16
C PRO A 57 -18.53 -25.82 -1.08
N ALA A 58 -18.81 -24.53 -1.38
CA ALA A 58 -20.19 -24.02 -1.41
C ALA A 58 -21.05 -24.70 -2.48
N GLY A 59 -20.45 -25.11 -3.61
CA GLY A 59 -21.14 -25.90 -4.65
C GLY A 59 -21.45 -27.32 -4.18
N GLN A 60 -20.50 -27.97 -3.51
CA GLN A 60 -20.73 -29.31 -2.93
C GLN A 60 -21.84 -29.30 -1.88
N ILE A 61 -21.83 -28.30 -0.98
CA ILE A 61 -22.87 -28.12 0.03
C ILE A 61 -24.24 -27.87 -0.60
N LEU A 62 -24.30 -26.98 -1.60
CA LEU A 62 -25.57 -26.70 -2.29
C LEU A 62 -26.08 -27.95 -3.02
N SER A 63 -25.21 -28.71 -3.68
CA SER A 63 -25.57 -29.98 -4.32
C SER A 63 -26.08 -31.01 -3.32
N ASN A 64 -25.39 -31.22 -2.20
CA ASN A 64 -25.81 -32.13 -1.15
C ASN A 64 -27.18 -31.72 -0.57
N TYR A 65 -27.38 -30.41 -0.32
CA TYR A 65 -28.65 -29.88 0.13
C TYR A 65 -29.79 -30.19 -0.86
N LEU A 66 -29.57 -30.03 -2.18
CA LEU A 66 -30.57 -30.36 -3.20
C LEU A 66 -30.94 -31.86 -3.20
N VAL A 67 -29.95 -32.74 -3.06
CA VAL A 67 -30.15 -34.20 -3.00
C VAL A 67 -30.96 -34.61 -1.78
N GLN A 68 -30.79 -33.92 -0.65
CA GLN A 68 -31.55 -34.21 0.56
C GLN A 68 -33.01 -33.72 0.53
N ARG A 69 -33.38 -32.84 -0.41
CA ARG A 69 -34.76 -32.34 -0.50
C ARG A 69 -35.72 -33.41 -1.04
N ASP A 70 -37.00 -33.09 -0.91
CA ASP A 70 -38.06 -33.86 -1.57
C ASP A 70 -37.88 -33.78 -3.10
N PRO A 71 -37.95 -34.90 -3.85
CA PRO A 71 -37.77 -34.90 -5.30
C PRO A 71 -38.70 -33.95 -6.05
N SER A 72 -39.90 -33.67 -5.52
CA SER A 72 -40.85 -32.71 -6.11
C SER A 72 -40.34 -31.27 -6.15
N PHE A 73 -39.27 -30.96 -5.40
CA PHE A 73 -38.65 -29.64 -5.40
C PHE A 73 -38.05 -29.27 -6.77
N LEU A 74 -37.46 -30.23 -7.49
CA LEU A 74 -36.79 -30.00 -8.77
C LEU A 74 -37.42 -30.72 -9.96
N GLN A 75 -38.20 -31.78 -9.73
CA GLN A 75 -38.86 -32.53 -10.79
C GLN A 75 -39.67 -31.61 -11.71
N ASP A 76 -39.36 -31.66 -13.00
CA ASP A 76 -40.00 -30.88 -14.07
C ASP A 76 -39.94 -29.35 -13.90
N LYS A 77 -39.04 -28.86 -13.03
CA LYS A 77 -38.80 -27.42 -12.83
C LYS A 77 -37.77 -26.87 -13.79
N THR A 78 -37.93 -25.60 -14.15
CA THR A 78 -36.92 -24.84 -14.88
C THR A 78 -35.93 -24.22 -13.90
N VAL A 79 -34.64 -24.56 -14.02
CA VAL A 79 -33.58 -24.10 -13.13
C VAL A 79 -32.58 -23.26 -13.91
N LEU A 80 -32.18 -22.11 -13.35
CA LEU A 80 -31.08 -21.29 -13.86
C LEU A 80 -29.96 -21.24 -12.82
N GLU A 81 -28.76 -21.67 -13.17
CA GLU A 81 -27.56 -21.53 -12.35
C GLU A 81 -26.72 -20.34 -12.82
N LEU A 82 -26.38 -19.43 -11.90
CA LEU A 82 -25.53 -18.27 -12.14
C LEU A 82 -24.10 -18.54 -11.66
N GLY A 83 -23.11 -18.27 -12.51
CA GLY A 83 -21.69 -18.47 -12.14
C GLY A 83 -21.38 -19.93 -11.86
N SER A 84 -21.75 -20.79 -12.82
CA SER A 84 -21.81 -22.24 -12.63
C SER A 84 -20.43 -22.89 -12.54
N GLY A 85 -19.38 -22.22 -13.02
CA GLY A 85 -18.02 -22.75 -12.99
C GLY A 85 -17.87 -24.07 -13.75
N THR A 86 -17.68 -25.16 -13.01
CA THR A 86 -17.65 -26.53 -13.56
C THR A 86 -19.04 -27.07 -13.93
N GLY A 87 -20.12 -26.39 -13.51
CA GLY A 87 -21.51 -26.82 -13.69
C GLY A 87 -22.01 -27.81 -12.64
N LEU A 88 -21.31 -27.97 -11.51
CA LEU A 88 -21.62 -29.01 -10.51
C LEU A 88 -23.07 -28.96 -10.04
N VAL A 89 -23.55 -27.80 -9.58
CA VAL A 89 -24.86 -27.72 -8.92
C VAL A 89 -25.98 -27.92 -9.95
N GLY A 90 -25.85 -27.33 -11.13
CA GLY A 90 -26.79 -27.50 -12.22
C GLY A 90 -26.82 -28.93 -12.77
N ILE A 91 -25.68 -29.62 -12.84
CA ILE A 91 -25.64 -31.05 -13.20
C ILE A 91 -26.38 -31.90 -12.16
N VAL A 92 -26.18 -31.65 -10.87
CA VAL A 92 -26.93 -32.35 -9.81
C VAL A 92 -28.43 -32.04 -9.93
N ALA A 93 -28.81 -30.79 -10.18
CA ALA A 93 -30.21 -30.43 -10.37
C ALA A 93 -30.84 -31.14 -11.58
N ALA A 94 -30.09 -31.31 -12.68
CA ALA A 94 -30.56 -32.01 -13.87
C ALA A 94 -30.72 -33.52 -13.64
N ILE A 95 -29.85 -34.15 -12.84
CA ILE A 95 -29.99 -35.56 -12.43
C ILE A 95 -31.26 -35.73 -11.58
N LEU A 96 -31.59 -34.74 -10.75
CA LEU A 96 -32.80 -34.71 -9.92
C LEU A 96 -34.09 -34.34 -10.69
N GLY A 97 -34.05 -34.34 -12.04
CA GLY A 97 -35.24 -34.20 -12.89
C GLY A 97 -35.58 -32.77 -13.31
N ALA A 98 -34.72 -31.79 -13.05
CA ALA A 98 -34.93 -30.42 -13.54
C ALA A 98 -34.50 -30.24 -15.00
N LYS A 99 -35.08 -29.23 -15.66
CA LYS A 99 -34.57 -28.68 -16.92
C LYS A 99 -33.70 -27.46 -16.60
N VAL A 100 -32.39 -27.57 -16.87
CA VAL A 100 -31.38 -26.67 -16.30
C VAL A 100 -30.68 -25.84 -17.38
N TRP A 101 -30.43 -24.57 -17.06
CA TRP A 101 -29.50 -23.70 -17.77
C TRP A 101 -28.34 -23.37 -16.85
N VAL A 102 -27.15 -23.90 -17.17
CA VAL A 102 -25.91 -23.53 -16.49
C VAL A 102 -25.27 -22.37 -17.25
N THR A 103 -24.96 -21.30 -16.52
CA THR A 103 -24.45 -20.06 -17.11
C THR A 103 -23.18 -19.56 -16.44
N ASP A 104 -22.27 -19.05 -17.26
CA ASP A 104 -21.02 -18.41 -16.86
C ASP A 104 -20.47 -17.55 -18.01
N GLN A 105 -19.26 -16.99 -17.84
CA GLN A 105 -18.54 -16.24 -18.86
C GLN A 105 -17.98 -17.15 -19.96
N ALA A 106 -17.75 -16.60 -21.15
CA ALA A 106 -17.22 -17.32 -22.32
C ALA A 106 -16.08 -18.33 -22.04
N PRO A 107 -15.06 -18.02 -21.20
CA PRO A 107 -13.96 -18.95 -20.95
C PRO A 107 -14.36 -20.28 -20.28
N LEU A 108 -15.51 -20.35 -19.62
CA LEU A 108 -15.95 -21.56 -18.89
C LEU A 108 -16.98 -22.40 -19.65
N LEU A 109 -17.44 -21.94 -20.81
CA LEU A 109 -18.47 -22.67 -21.58
C LEU A 109 -18.00 -24.07 -22.00
N ASP A 110 -16.72 -24.21 -22.36
CA ASP A 110 -16.20 -25.49 -22.86
C ASP A 110 -16.08 -26.54 -21.76
N ILE A 111 -15.60 -26.16 -20.57
CA ILE A 111 -15.54 -27.09 -19.43
C ILE A 111 -16.94 -27.49 -18.96
N MET A 112 -17.90 -26.56 -18.96
CA MET A 112 -19.30 -26.88 -18.66
C MET A 112 -19.92 -27.85 -19.68
N ARG A 113 -19.71 -27.63 -20.99
CA ARG A 113 -20.22 -28.55 -22.04
C ARG A 113 -19.63 -29.94 -21.90
N GLN A 114 -18.32 -30.03 -21.64
CA GLN A 114 -17.65 -31.31 -21.39
C GLN A 114 -18.26 -32.03 -20.18
N ASN A 115 -18.53 -31.30 -19.10
CA ASN A 115 -19.11 -31.89 -17.89
C ASN A 115 -20.58 -32.31 -18.07
N VAL A 116 -21.38 -31.53 -18.78
CA VAL A 116 -22.76 -31.92 -19.14
C VAL A 116 -22.76 -33.19 -20.00
N LEU A 117 -21.89 -33.25 -21.01
CA LEU A 117 -21.74 -34.42 -21.88
C LEU A 117 -21.30 -35.65 -21.10
N ARG A 118 -20.30 -35.50 -20.22
CA ARG A 118 -19.74 -36.60 -19.41
C ARG A 118 -20.77 -37.26 -18.49
N ASN A 119 -21.77 -36.50 -18.04
CA ASN A 119 -22.85 -37.01 -17.19
C ASN A 119 -24.10 -37.40 -17.99
N ASN A 120 -24.05 -37.39 -19.33
CA ASN A 120 -25.17 -37.74 -20.23
C ASN A 120 -26.42 -36.87 -20.07
N LEU A 121 -26.24 -35.56 -19.81
CA LEU A 121 -27.34 -34.63 -19.50
C LEU A 121 -27.59 -33.60 -20.62
N THR A 122 -27.14 -33.86 -21.84
CA THR A 122 -27.30 -32.92 -22.97
C THR A 122 -28.76 -32.65 -23.34
N SER A 123 -29.69 -33.52 -22.95
CA SER A 123 -31.14 -33.34 -23.17
C SER A 123 -31.83 -32.51 -22.08
N SER A 124 -31.26 -32.42 -20.87
CA SER A 124 -31.86 -31.78 -19.69
C SER A 124 -31.06 -30.59 -19.15
N CYS A 125 -29.80 -30.42 -19.56
CA CYS A 125 -28.91 -29.34 -19.12
C CYS A 125 -28.32 -28.59 -20.32
N THR A 126 -28.65 -27.30 -20.44
CA THR A 126 -28.19 -26.40 -21.51
C THR A 126 -27.10 -25.47 -20.99
N VAL A 127 -26.04 -25.28 -21.78
CA VAL A 127 -24.93 -24.38 -21.45
C VAL A 127 -25.07 -23.09 -22.26
N THR A 128 -25.22 -21.95 -21.57
CA THR A 128 -25.40 -20.62 -22.20
C THR A 128 -24.48 -19.59 -21.54
N GLU A 129 -23.97 -18.64 -22.33
CA GLU A 129 -23.20 -17.52 -21.78
C GLU A 129 -24.12 -16.51 -21.07
N LEU A 130 -23.76 -16.09 -19.86
CA LEU A 130 -24.44 -14.99 -19.17
C LEU A 130 -23.42 -14.19 -18.36
N ASN A 131 -23.04 -13.03 -18.91
CA ASN A 131 -22.24 -12.05 -18.18
C ASN A 131 -23.17 -11.23 -17.27
N TRP A 132 -22.85 -11.17 -15.97
CA TRP A 132 -23.71 -10.46 -15.03
C TRP A 132 -23.83 -8.96 -15.38
N GLY A 133 -25.04 -8.43 -15.25
CA GLY A 133 -25.37 -7.04 -15.55
C GLY A 133 -25.72 -6.78 -17.02
N GLU A 134 -25.53 -7.76 -17.90
CA GLU A 134 -26.02 -7.73 -19.28
C GLU A 134 -27.47 -8.22 -19.37
N PRO A 135 -28.21 -7.88 -20.45
CA PRO A 135 -29.56 -8.39 -20.68
C PRO A 135 -29.59 -9.93 -20.72
N ILE A 136 -30.58 -10.53 -20.08
CA ILE A 136 -30.77 -11.99 -20.08
C ILE A 136 -31.02 -12.47 -21.51
N PRO A 137 -30.23 -13.44 -22.03
CA PRO A 137 -30.43 -14.04 -23.34
C PRO A 137 -31.85 -14.60 -23.53
N ALA A 138 -32.41 -14.42 -24.72
CA ALA A 138 -33.81 -14.78 -25.03
C ALA A 138 -34.06 -16.30 -25.04
N ASP A 139 -33.00 -17.11 -25.14
CA ASP A 139 -33.02 -18.56 -25.08
C ASP A 139 -33.07 -19.12 -23.65
N ILE A 140 -32.85 -18.28 -22.64
CA ILE A 140 -33.02 -18.64 -21.23
C ILE A 140 -34.50 -18.45 -20.86
N PRO A 141 -35.26 -19.54 -20.59
CA PRO A 141 -36.64 -19.42 -20.15
C PRO A 141 -36.69 -18.85 -18.74
N VAL A 142 -37.87 -18.36 -18.36
CA VAL A 142 -38.05 -17.82 -17.02
C VAL A 142 -37.98 -18.95 -15.98
N PRO A 143 -37.04 -18.91 -15.03
CA PRO A 143 -36.80 -20.03 -14.12
C PRO A 143 -37.83 -20.09 -12.98
N ASP A 144 -38.09 -21.30 -12.50
CA ASP A 144 -38.78 -21.57 -11.23
C ASP A 144 -37.82 -21.45 -10.05
N VAL A 145 -36.56 -21.88 -10.25
CA VAL A 145 -35.50 -21.89 -9.24
C VAL A 145 -34.23 -21.26 -9.80
N VAL A 146 -33.59 -20.40 -9.01
CA VAL A 146 -32.26 -19.85 -9.32
C VAL A 146 -31.25 -20.39 -8.32
N LEU A 147 -30.14 -20.91 -8.82
CA LEU A 147 -29.04 -21.45 -8.03
C LEU A 147 -27.80 -20.57 -8.20
N ALA A 148 -27.04 -20.38 -7.13
CA ALA A 148 -25.76 -19.69 -7.18
C ALA A 148 -24.86 -20.20 -6.06
N ALA A 149 -23.69 -20.71 -6.45
CA ALA A 149 -22.68 -21.21 -5.54
C ALA A 149 -21.41 -20.37 -5.62
N ASP A 150 -21.04 -19.79 -4.49
CA ASP A 150 -19.80 -19.04 -4.28
C ASP A 150 -19.58 -17.81 -5.16
N CYS A 151 -20.65 -17.22 -5.70
CA CYS A 151 -20.58 -16.05 -6.58
C CYS A 151 -20.16 -14.73 -5.88
N VAL A 152 -19.94 -14.72 -4.55
CA VAL A 152 -19.56 -13.53 -3.76
C VAL A 152 -18.09 -13.61 -3.37
N TYR A 153 -17.20 -13.37 -4.33
CA TYR A 153 -15.75 -13.35 -4.08
C TYR A 153 -15.05 -12.13 -4.69
N PHE A 154 -15.62 -11.56 -5.76
CA PHE A 154 -15.06 -10.41 -6.48
C PHE A 154 -15.97 -9.18 -6.36
N GLU A 155 -15.60 -8.23 -5.51
CA GLU A 155 -16.45 -7.08 -5.13
C GLU A 155 -16.96 -6.21 -6.30
N PRO A 156 -16.16 -5.93 -7.36
CA PRO A 156 -16.65 -5.18 -8.52
C PRO A 156 -17.83 -5.84 -9.24
N ALA A 157 -17.98 -7.16 -9.14
CA ALA A 157 -19.08 -7.90 -9.77
C ALA A 157 -20.38 -7.88 -8.94
N PHE A 158 -20.34 -7.45 -7.67
CA PHE A 158 -21.51 -7.50 -6.79
C PHE A 158 -22.72 -6.69 -7.30
N PRO A 159 -22.58 -5.44 -7.80
CA PRO A 159 -23.71 -4.70 -8.33
C PRO A 159 -24.30 -5.36 -9.58
N LEU A 160 -23.45 -5.95 -10.43
CA LEU A 160 -23.84 -6.63 -11.66
C LEU A 160 -24.63 -7.91 -11.38
N LEU A 161 -24.18 -8.71 -10.41
CA LEU A 161 -24.90 -9.90 -9.94
C LEU A 161 -26.26 -9.52 -9.32
N VAL A 162 -26.30 -8.47 -8.49
CA VAL A 162 -27.56 -7.97 -7.91
C VAL A 162 -28.53 -7.50 -9.00
N GLN A 163 -28.03 -6.82 -10.04
CA GLN A 163 -28.83 -6.40 -11.18
C GLN A 163 -29.39 -7.60 -11.94
N THR A 164 -28.55 -8.57 -12.28
CA THR A 164 -28.97 -9.82 -12.95
C THR A 164 -30.07 -10.53 -12.16
N LEU A 165 -29.90 -10.65 -10.83
CA LEU A 165 -30.93 -11.21 -9.96
C LEU A 165 -32.23 -10.40 -9.97
N CYS A 166 -32.17 -9.07 -10.11
CA CYS A 166 -33.37 -8.23 -10.26
C CYS A 166 -34.08 -8.49 -11.59
N ASP A 167 -33.31 -8.62 -12.67
CA ASP A 167 -33.86 -8.81 -14.02
C ASP A 167 -34.51 -10.19 -14.17
N ILE A 168 -34.01 -11.22 -13.48
CA ILE A 168 -34.59 -12.58 -13.49
C ILE A 168 -35.89 -12.67 -12.66
N TYR A 169 -36.12 -11.73 -11.73
CA TYR A 169 -37.11 -11.94 -10.67
C TYR A 169 -38.57 -11.69 -11.06
N ASP A 170 -38.88 -11.31 -12.30
CA ASP A 170 -40.24 -10.92 -12.71
C ASP A 170 -41.33 -11.99 -12.44
N LYS A 171 -40.98 -13.28 -12.38
CA LYS A 171 -41.90 -14.39 -12.02
C LYS A 171 -41.75 -14.94 -10.59
N LYS A 172 -40.92 -14.31 -9.75
CA LYS A 172 -40.67 -14.70 -8.35
C LYS A 172 -40.11 -16.12 -8.14
N PRO A 173 -38.97 -16.47 -8.78
CA PRO A 173 -38.32 -17.75 -8.52
C PRO A 173 -37.92 -17.92 -7.06
N GLU A 174 -37.81 -19.17 -6.61
CA GLU A 174 -37.08 -19.49 -5.38
C GLU A 174 -35.57 -19.38 -5.66
N VAL A 175 -34.86 -18.56 -4.88
CA VAL A 175 -33.42 -18.38 -5.07
C VAL A 175 -32.67 -19.08 -3.94
N LEU A 176 -31.82 -20.04 -4.27
CA LEU A 176 -30.89 -20.66 -3.33
C LEU A 176 -29.48 -20.17 -3.63
N PHE A 177 -28.83 -19.66 -2.58
CA PHE A 177 -27.54 -19.02 -2.70
C PHE A 177 -26.60 -19.52 -1.61
N CYS A 178 -25.55 -20.25 -1.99
CA CYS A 178 -24.56 -20.77 -1.06
C CYS A 178 -23.25 -20.02 -1.25
N TYR A 179 -22.60 -19.56 -0.19
CA TYR A 179 -21.32 -18.85 -0.30
C TYR A 179 -20.43 -19.07 0.91
N LYS A 180 -19.12 -19.02 0.69
CA LYS A 180 -18.14 -18.95 1.79
C LYS A 180 -17.90 -17.50 2.16
N LYS A 181 -18.15 -17.15 3.42
CA LYS A 181 -17.84 -15.83 3.98
C LYS A 181 -16.34 -15.70 4.13
N ARG A 182 -15.72 -14.89 3.27
CA ARG A 182 -14.27 -14.69 3.21
C ARG A 182 -13.86 -13.31 3.71
N ARG A 183 -14.67 -12.28 3.45
CA ARG A 183 -14.28 -10.88 3.65
C ARG A 183 -15.44 -10.04 4.18
N LYS A 184 -15.12 -8.85 4.73
CA LYS A 184 -16.15 -7.88 5.13
C LYS A 184 -16.95 -7.35 3.92
N ALA A 185 -16.36 -7.35 2.72
CA ALA A 185 -17.01 -6.98 1.46
C ALA A 185 -18.27 -7.82 1.18
N ASP A 186 -18.32 -9.08 1.62
CA ASP A 186 -19.48 -9.96 1.48
C ASP A 186 -20.72 -9.35 2.16
N LYS A 187 -20.53 -8.65 3.29
CA LYS A 187 -21.60 -7.90 3.96
C LYS A 187 -22.18 -6.79 3.07
N ARG A 188 -21.35 -6.17 2.20
CA ARG A 188 -21.79 -5.14 1.25
C ARG A 188 -22.69 -5.73 0.17
N PHE A 189 -22.36 -6.90 -0.36
CA PHE A 189 -23.24 -7.64 -1.28
C PHE A 189 -24.61 -7.86 -0.63
N PHE A 190 -24.66 -8.47 0.56
CA PHE A 190 -25.94 -8.70 1.24
C PHE A 190 -26.66 -7.41 1.66
N ALA A 191 -25.94 -6.32 1.92
CA ALA A 191 -26.56 -5.01 2.16
C ALA A 191 -27.21 -4.43 0.89
N MET A 192 -26.60 -4.60 -0.28
CA MET A 192 -27.21 -4.24 -1.56
C MET A 192 -28.41 -5.13 -1.88
N LEU A 193 -28.25 -6.44 -1.68
CA LEU A 193 -29.27 -7.45 -1.94
C LEU A 193 -30.50 -7.26 -1.03
N LYS A 194 -30.31 -6.96 0.27
CA LYS A 194 -31.40 -6.65 1.23
C LYS A 194 -32.25 -5.43 0.88
N LYS A 195 -31.76 -4.53 0.03
CA LYS A 195 -32.56 -3.37 -0.45
C LYS A 195 -33.63 -3.80 -1.46
N LYS A 196 -33.39 -4.91 -2.17
CA LYS A 196 -34.22 -5.38 -3.30
C LYS A 196 -34.99 -6.65 -2.95
N PHE A 197 -34.45 -7.48 -2.07
CA PHE A 197 -34.95 -8.81 -1.75
C PHE A 197 -34.94 -9.06 -0.24
N THR A 198 -35.80 -9.96 0.22
CA THR A 198 -35.74 -10.58 1.55
C THR A 198 -34.95 -11.88 1.48
N TRP A 199 -34.05 -12.12 2.42
CA TRP A 199 -33.27 -13.35 2.49
C TRP A 199 -33.29 -13.87 3.90
N GLU A 200 -33.41 -15.19 4.01
CA GLU A 200 -33.31 -15.93 5.25
C GLU A 200 -32.22 -16.99 5.09
N GLN A 201 -31.54 -17.30 6.19
CA GLN A 201 -30.64 -18.44 6.18
C GLN A 201 -31.48 -19.72 6.10
N VAL A 202 -31.03 -20.70 5.33
CA VAL A 202 -31.66 -22.03 5.30
C VAL A 202 -31.42 -22.67 6.67
N MET A 203 -32.50 -23.13 7.30
CA MET A 203 -32.49 -23.71 8.67
C MET A 203 -32.87 -25.19 8.66
N ASP A 204 -33.44 -25.66 7.56
CA ASP A 204 -33.99 -26.99 7.29
C ASP A 204 -32.96 -27.98 6.73
N ASP A 205 -31.67 -27.61 6.74
CA ASP A 205 -30.55 -28.45 6.30
C ASP A 205 -29.91 -29.13 7.52
N PRO A 206 -29.88 -30.48 7.59
CA PRO A 206 -29.32 -31.20 8.73
C PRO A 206 -27.79 -31.03 8.85
N ASP A 207 -27.09 -30.72 7.76
CA ASP A 207 -25.64 -30.56 7.73
C ASP A 207 -25.22 -29.10 8.00
N ARG A 208 -26.16 -28.22 8.33
CA ARG A 208 -25.92 -26.79 8.53
C ARG A 208 -24.86 -26.48 9.58
N GLU A 209 -24.92 -27.13 10.73
CA GLU A 209 -23.95 -26.90 11.81
C GLU A 209 -22.54 -27.36 11.43
N ILE A 210 -22.45 -28.24 10.43
CA ILE A 210 -21.21 -28.78 9.92
C ILE A 210 -20.51 -27.70 9.07
N TYR A 211 -21.19 -27.16 8.05
CA TYR A 211 -20.56 -26.16 7.16
C TYR A 211 -20.56 -24.72 7.69
N ASN A 212 -21.40 -24.37 8.69
CA ASN A 212 -21.33 -23.08 9.36
C ASN A 212 -19.99 -22.86 10.07
N ARG A 213 -19.34 -23.94 10.56
CA ARG A 213 -18.01 -23.90 11.19
C ARG A 213 -16.93 -23.41 10.22
N ASP A 214 -17.08 -23.76 8.94
CA ASP A 214 -16.19 -23.33 7.86
C ASP A 214 -16.59 -21.98 7.24
N SER A 215 -17.47 -21.23 7.92
CA SER A 215 -18.00 -19.94 7.47
C SER A 215 -18.73 -20.01 6.13
N ILE A 216 -19.28 -21.16 5.76
CA ILE A 216 -20.13 -21.31 4.59
C ILE A 216 -21.57 -21.07 5.02
N THR A 217 -22.36 -20.39 4.19
CA THR A 217 -23.73 -20.03 4.50
C THR A 217 -24.61 -20.25 3.29
N LEU A 218 -25.65 -21.05 3.48
CA LEU A 218 -26.74 -21.22 2.53
C LEU A 218 -27.90 -20.29 2.90
N VAL A 219 -28.36 -19.49 1.93
CA VAL A 219 -29.50 -18.58 2.10
C VAL A 219 -30.57 -18.84 1.04
N ARG A 220 -31.81 -18.59 1.44
CA ARG A 220 -33.00 -18.63 0.58
C ARG A 220 -33.53 -17.22 0.38
N GLY A 221 -33.75 -16.84 -0.87
CA GLY A 221 -34.23 -15.53 -1.29
C GLY A 221 -35.71 -15.50 -1.67
N ARG A 222 -36.42 -14.46 -1.23
CA ARG A 222 -37.78 -14.10 -1.63
C ARG A 222 -37.84 -12.59 -1.91
N HIS A 223 -38.64 -12.09 -2.84
CA HIS A 223 -38.70 -10.65 -3.09
C HIS A 223 -39.58 -9.89 -2.11
N ARG A 224 -39.15 -8.67 -1.78
CA ARG A 224 -39.83 -7.80 -0.83
C ARG A 224 -41.03 -7.13 -1.52
N ARG A 225 -42.27 -7.39 -1.07
CA ARG A 225 -43.47 -6.67 -1.57
C ARG A 225 -43.26 -5.16 -1.41
N ARG A 226 -43.44 -4.38 -2.49
CA ARG A 226 -43.60 -2.91 -2.39
C ARG A 226 -44.85 -2.64 -1.54
N GLN A 227 -44.68 -2.12 -0.33
CA GLN A 227 -45.80 -1.53 0.41
C GLN A 227 -46.21 -0.25 -0.32
N ARG A 228 -47.47 -0.16 -0.77
CA ARG A 228 -48.05 1.12 -1.19
C ARG A 228 -48.17 2.02 0.05
N PRO A 229 -47.84 3.32 -0.02
CA PRO A 229 -48.04 4.21 1.12
C PRO A 229 -49.53 4.27 1.48
N GLN A 230 -49.86 4.04 2.75
CA GLN A 230 -51.19 4.35 3.28
C GLN A 230 -51.39 5.87 3.22
N VAL A 231 -52.40 6.30 2.45
CA VAL A 231 -52.89 7.68 2.51
C VAL A 231 -53.60 7.82 3.85
N THR A 232 -52.99 8.59 4.76
CA THR A 232 -53.59 9.02 6.02
C THR A 232 -54.00 10.47 5.89
N GLY A 233 -55.19 10.81 6.40
CA GLY A 233 -55.50 12.15 6.86
C GLY A 233 -56.15 13.07 5.84
N SER A 234 -57.48 13.05 5.85
CA SER A 234 -58.37 14.15 5.51
C SER A 234 -57.86 15.53 5.96
N ARG A 235 -57.84 16.49 5.04
CA ARG A 235 -57.88 17.90 5.38
C ARG A 235 -58.85 18.61 4.42
N GLU A 236 -59.95 19.07 5.00
CA GLU A 236 -60.98 19.90 4.37
C GLU A 236 -60.43 21.27 4.00
N GLU A 237 -60.88 21.83 2.87
CA GLU A 237 -60.92 23.27 2.59
C GLU A 237 -61.95 23.58 1.46
N PRO A 238 -62.42 24.83 1.28
CA PRO A 238 -63.84 25.22 1.37
C PRO A 238 -64.54 25.41 0.00
N PRO A 239 -65.86 25.75 -0.03
CA PRO A 239 -66.69 25.54 -1.20
C PRO A 239 -66.66 26.70 -2.21
N GLY A 240 -66.76 26.33 -3.50
CA GLY A 240 -67.47 27.12 -4.51
C GLY A 240 -66.61 27.82 -5.56
N LYS A 241 -66.67 27.30 -6.80
CA LYS A 241 -67.23 28.01 -7.97
C LYS A 241 -67.36 27.03 -9.16
N ARG A 242 -68.57 26.99 -9.74
CA ARG A 242 -68.93 26.23 -10.94
C ARG A 242 -68.63 27.04 -12.22
N GLN A 243 -68.64 26.30 -13.34
CA GLN A 243 -68.72 26.71 -14.77
C GLN A 243 -67.37 27.11 -15.40
N HIS A 244 -66.98 26.72 -16.62
CA HIS A 244 -67.71 26.30 -17.83
C HIS A 244 -66.85 25.32 -18.68
N GLY A 245 -67.49 24.57 -19.58
CA GLY A 245 -66.83 23.63 -20.51
C GLY A 245 -66.25 24.27 -21.77
N GLY A 246 -65.60 23.45 -22.60
CA GLY A 246 -65.23 23.78 -23.99
C GLY A 246 -63.97 23.08 -24.48
N ASP A 247 -64.11 22.34 -25.58
CA ASP A 247 -63.13 21.55 -26.35
C ASP A 247 -61.79 22.24 -26.70
N ARG A 248 -60.72 21.43 -26.85
CA ARG A 248 -60.08 21.14 -28.16
C ARG A 248 -58.77 20.33 -28.04
N ASP A 249 -58.75 19.24 -28.81
CA ASP A 249 -57.69 18.76 -29.70
C ASP A 249 -56.19 18.86 -29.35
N SER A 250 -55.59 17.65 -29.30
CA SER A 250 -54.32 17.21 -29.91
C SER A 250 -53.08 18.13 -29.95
N GLN A 251 -52.06 17.77 -29.16
CA GLN A 251 -50.66 17.51 -29.61
C GLN A 251 -49.74 17.11 -28.43
N PRO A 252 -48.65 16.34 -28.65
CA PRO A 252 -47.78 15.80 -27.59
C PRO A 252 -46.55 16.69 -27.32
N PRO A 253 -45.94 16.67 -26.11
CA PRO A 253 -44.66 17.33 -25.90
C PRO A 253 -43.45 16.39 -26.03
N LEU A 254 -42.61 16.75 -27.01
CA LEU A 254 -41.15 16.77 -27.05
C LEU A 254 -40.31 15.75 -26.26
N VAL A 255 -39.60 14.91 -27.04
CA VAL A 255 -38.38 14.20 -26.67
C VAL A 255 -37.17 15.13 -26.92
N ILE A 256 -36.36 15.40 -25.88
CA ILE A 256 -35.03 16.02 -26.02
C ILE A 256 -33.98 14.92 -25.97
N GLY A 257 -33.28 14.72 -27.08
CA GLY A 257 -32.31 13.65 -27.28
C GLY A 257 -30.98 13.85 -26.56
N GLN A 258 -30.48 12.78 -25.94
CA GLN A 258 -29.07 12.61 -25.63
C GLN A 258 -28.35 11.97 -26.84
N ARG A 259 -27.29 12.64 -27.30
CA ARG A 259 -26.42 12.19 -28.38
C ARG A 259 -25.63 10.93 -27.96
N ARG A 260 -25.68 9.91 -28.82
CA ARG A 260 -24.76 8.76 -28.81
C ARG A 260 -23.35 9.20 -29.20
N VAL A 261 -22.36 8.69 -28.50
CA VAL A 261 -20.96 8.64 -28.95
C VAL A 261 -20.71 7.21 -29.47
N PRO A 262 -20.20 6.99 -30.69
CA PRO A 262 -19.93 5.64 -31.20
C PRO A 262 -18.63 5.08 -30.62
N ASN A 263 -18.68 3.83 -30.15
CA ASN A 263 -17.50 3.01 -29.85
C ASN A 263 -17.08 2.29 -31.14
N SER A 264 -15.99 2.73 -31.76
CA SER A 264 -15.23 1.93 -32.73
C SER A 264 -13.82 2.48 -32.89
N ALA A 265 -12.86 1.93 -32.14
CA ALA A 265 -11.43 1.83 -32.47
C ALA A 265 -10.63 1.39 -31.23
N TRP A 266 -10.64 0.10 -30.90
CA TRP A 266 -9.56 -0.50 -30.12
C TRP A 266 -8.74 -1.35 -31.07
N LEU A 267 -7.54 -0.85 -31.40
CA LEU A 267 -6.52 -1.64 -32.08
C LEU A 267 -6.18 -2.88 -31.24
N GLN A 268 -6.30 -4.05 -31.88
CA GLN A 268 -5.58 -5.25 -31.49
C GLN A 268 -4.07 -4.94 -31.48
N LEU A 269 -3.43 -5.16 -30.33
CA LEU A 269 -1.99 -5.39 -30.26
C LEU A 269 -1.80 -6.79 -29.68
N ASP A 270 -1.49 -7.72 -30.57
CA ASP A 270 -0.95 -9.03 -30.26
C ASP A 270 0.37 -8.87 -29.48
N PHE A 271 0.40 -9.36 -28.24
CA PHE A 271 1.65 -9.62 -27.54
C PHE A 271 2.02 -11.08 -27.73
N GLY A 272 2.68 -11.34 -28.86
CA GLY A 272 3.42 -12.56 -29.11
C GLY A 272 4.62 -12.70 -28.16
N SER A 273 4.78 -13.91 -27.67
CA SER A 273 5.81 -14.42 -26.77
C SER A 273 7.23 -14.24 -27.31
N ARG A 274 8.09 -13.45 -26.63
CA ARG A 274 9.58 -13.55 -26.62
C ARG A 274 10.17 -12.92 -25.34
N PRO A 275 11.35 -13.37 -24.87
CA PRO A 275 11.83 -13.15 -23.50
C PRO A 275 12.40 -11.74 -23.27
N PHE A 276 12.33 -11.31 -22.01
CA PHE A 276 12.85 -10.04 -21.49
C PHE A 276 14.39 -9.96 -21.62
N GLU A 277 14.88 -9.10 -22.51
CA GLU A 277 16.22 -8.52 -22.42
C GLU A 277 16.12 -7.09 -21.88
N CYS A 278 16.96 -6.80 -20.89
CA CYS A 278 17.10 -5.52 -20.21
C CYS A 278 18.00 -4.56 -21.04
N PRO A 279 17.67 -3.27 -21.16
CA PRO A 279 18.71 -2.29 -21.46
C PRO A 279 18.64 -1.06 -20.53
N PHE A 280 19.56 -1.04 -19.56
CA PHE A 280 19.99 0.18 -18.86
C PHE A 280 21.50 0.35 -19.06
N MET A 281 21.93 0.68 -20.27
CA MET A 281 23.21 1.33 -20.56
C MET A 281 23.30 1.60 -22.06
N LEU A 282 23.37 2.88 -22.44
CA LEU A 282 24.26 3.44 -23.48
C LEU A 282 23.83 4.90 -23.75
N LEU A 283 24.71 5.83 -23.36
CA LEU A 283 24.73 7.21 -23.87
C LEU A 283 25.19 7.22 -25.33
N PRO A 284 24.73 8.19 -26.13
CA PRO A 284 25.67 8.90 -26.99
C PRO A 284 25.75 10.40 -26.69
N GLN A 285 26.97 10.91 -26.80
CA GLN A 285 27.30 12.32 -26.85
C GLN A 285 26.95 12.89 -28.23
N SER A 286 26.04 13.87 -28.30
CA SER A 286 26.07 14.91 -29.34
C SER A 286 25.08 16.02 -29.01
N LEU A 287 25.41 17.24 -29.46
CA LEU A 287 24.66 18.50 -29.31
C LEU A 287 24.94 19.33 -28.05
N ARG A 288 26.21 19.75 -27.93
CA ARG A 288 26.52 21.14 -27.55
C ARG A 288 26.47 22.00 -28.81
N ALA A 289 25.59 23.01 -28.83
CA ALA A 289 25.91 24.42 -29.13
C ALA A 289 24.69 25.21 -29.65
N ALA A 290 24.54 26.40 -29.05
CA ALA A 290 23.99 27.63 -29.62
C ALA A 290 22.51 27.68 -30.04
N ALA A 291 21.70 28.37 -29.21
CA ALA A 291 20.89 29.48 -29.69
C ALA A 291 20.61 30.46 -28.52
N PHE A 292 21.35 31.55 -28.53
CA PHE A 292 21.06 32.76 -27.76
C PHE A 292 19.81 33.42 -28.33
N LEU A 293 18.78 33.62 -27.51
CA LEU A 293 17.81 34.70 -27.73
C LEU A 293 17.58 35.46 -26.42
N ARG A 294 18.18 36.64 -26.36
CA ARG A 294 17.85 37.76 -25.47
C ARG A 294 16.62 38.48 -26.02
N CYS A 295 15.68 38.89 -25.16
CA CYS A 295 15.12 40.26 -25.02
C CYS A 295 13.82 40.24 -24.18
N PRO A 296 13.33 41.37 -23.64
CA PRO A 296 14.02 42.32 -22.78
C PRO A 296 13.22 42.62 -21.48
N ARG A 297 13.91 43.16 -20.49
CA ARG A 297 13.31 43.90 -19.37
C ARG A 297 12.89 45.29 -19.86
N ARG A 298 11.70 45.75 -19.47
CA ARG A 298 11.41 47.17 -19.29
C ARG A 298 10.90 47.42 -17.86
N PRO A 299 11.28 48.55 -17.24
CA PRO A 299 10.83 48.95 -15.91
C PRO A 299 9.54 49.79 -16.02
N VAL A 300 8.66 49.68 -15.02
CA VAL A 300 7.61 50.69 -14.79
C VAL A 300 7.85 51.31 -13.42
N CYS A 301 7.96 52.62 -13.43
CA CYS A 301 8.15 53.50 -12.30
C CYS A 301 6.79 54.04 -11.84
N CYS A 302 6.70 54.32 -10.53
CA CYS A 302 5.77 55.23 -9.84
C CYS A 302 4.25 55.02 -9.96
N SER A 303 3.60 54.71 -8.84
CA SER A 303 2.87 55.73 -8.07
C SER A 303 2.27 55.13 -6.80
N ASN A 304 2.55 55.80 -5.69
CA ASN A 304 1.86 55.66 -4.41
C ASN A 304 0.57 56.51 -4.51
N PRO A 305 -0.53 56.13 -3.81
CA PRO A 305 -0.99 57.08 -2.81
C PRO A 305 -1.40 56.41 -1.49
N ALA A 306 -1.03 57.08 -0.42
CA ALA A 306 -1.54 56.87 0.93
C ALA A 306 -2.97 57.42 1.08
N LYS A 307 -3.78 56.78 1.94
CA LYS A 307 -4.71 57.37 2.93
C LYS A 307 -5.35 56.19 3.70
N ARG A 308 -5.05 55.96 4.99
CA ARG A 308 -5.55 56.58 6.24
C ARG A 308 -7.00 56.24 6.58
N PHE A 309 -7.22 56.06 7.90
CA PHE A 309 -8.45 55.81 8.69
C PHE A 309 -8.72 54.32 9.00
N PHE A 310 -8.94 53.84 10.24
CA PHE A 310 -9.20 54.47 11.54
C PHE A 310 -8.51 53.70 12.69
N SER A 311 -8.13 54.47 13.70
CA SER A 311 -7.87 54.07 15.09
C SER A 311 -9.10 53.43 15.72
N ASN A 312 -8.92 52.38 16.53
CA ASN A 312 -9.32 52.40 17.95
C ASN A 312 -8.81 51.16 18.70
N ARG A 313 -8.06 51.40 19.78
CA ARG A 313 -7.84 50.47 20.90
C ARG A 313 -9.10 50.47 21.79
N PRO A 314 -9.23 49.45 22.66
CA PRO A 314 -8.91 49.76 24.04
C PRO A 314 -7.98 48.74 24.70
N SER A 315 -7.27 49.25 25.69
CA SER A 315 -6.43 48.56 26.65
C SER A 315 -7.29 47.90 27.74
N THR A 316 -6.99 46.66 28.09
CA THR A 316 -7.23 46.13 29.43
C THR A 316 -6.01 45.35 29.92
N LEU A 317 -5.59 45.73 31.12
CA LEU A 317 -4.61 45.07 31.96
C LEU A 317 -5.03 43.63 32.24
N LEU A 318 -4.07 42.71 32.34
CA LEU A 318 -4.02 41.76 33.45
C LEU A 318 -2.60 41.22 33.63
N SER A 319 -2.20 41.33 34.89
CA SER A 319 -0.94 40.98 35.51
C SER A 319 -0.56 39.51 35.30
N ARG A 320 0.71 39.26 35.00
CA ARG A 320 1.36 37.94 35.18
C ARG A 320 2.35 38.06 36.33
N THR A 321 1.96 37.52 37.47
CA THR A 321 2.84 37.24 38.61
C THR A 321 3.75 36.07 38.25
N SER A 322 5.06 36.31 38.15
CA SER A 322 6.08 35.26 38.20
C SER A 322 6.87 35.38 39.49
N PHE A 323 6.64 34.46 40.42
CA PHE A 323 7.50 34.21 41.56
C PHE A 323 8.86 33.69 41.06
N ARG A 324 9.95 34.35 41.42
CA ARG A 324 11.30 33.77 41.37
C ARG A 324 12.03 34.18 42.64
N ALA A 325 12.20 33.20 43.53
CA ALA A 325 12.98 33.33 44.75
C ALA A 325 14.46 33.58 44.43
N GLY A 326 15.05 34.51 45.18
CA GLY A 326 16.44 34.93 45.04
C GLY A 326 17.42 34.06 45.81
N PHE A 327 18.69 34.19 45.43
CA PHE A 327 19.81 34.13 46.37
C PHE A 327 20.79 35.22 45.98
N ALA A 328 21.05 36.12 46.93
CA ALA A 328 21.96 37.23 46.85
C ALA A 328 23.34 36.81 47.35
N THR A 329 24.41 37.25 46.68
CA THR A 329 25.72 37.42 47.32
C THR A 329 26.40 38.70 46.82
N LYS A 330 27.03 39.36 47.79
CA LYS A 330 27.47 40.76 47.82
C LYS A 330 28.65 41.06 46.88
N ALA A 331 28.62 42.24 46.26
CA ALA A 331 29.77 42.87 45.63
C ALA A 331 30.49 43.82 46.62
N PRO A 332 31.84 43.94 46.58
CA PRO A 332 32.54 45.05 47.20
C PRO A 332 32.88 46.14 46.16
N LYS A 333 32.71 47.40 46.58
CA LYS A 333 33.09 48.63 45.86
C LYS A 333 34.61 48.84 45.92
N LYS A 334 35.22 49.34 44.83
CA LYS A 334 36.49 50.07 44.84
C LYS A 334 36.44 51.26 43.85
N PRO A 335 37.24 52.32 44.06
CA PRO A 335 36.87 53.69 43.74
C PRO A 335 37.30 54.17 42.35
N LEU A 336 36.65 55.24 41.88
CA LEU A 336 37.05 56.06 40.74
C LEU A 336 38.44 56.69 41.00
N ALA A 337 39.37 56.52 40.07
CA ALA A 337 40.54 57.37 39.95
C ALA A 337 40.95 57.55 38.48
N ASN A 338 40.89 58.82 38.05
CA ASN A 338 41.62 59.55 37.01
C ASN A 338 42.18 58.83 35.77
N LYS A 339 41.74 59.34 34.61
CA LYS A 339 42.44 59.24 33.32
C LYS A 339 43.80 59.94 33.37
N PRO A 340 44.84 59.37 32.75
CA PRO A 340 45.90 60.15 32.12
C PRO A 340 45.81 60.11 30.60
N SER A 341 46.27 61.20 30.02
CA SER A 341 46.32 61.56 28.60
C SER A 341 47.25 60.72 27.75
N LEU A 342 47.05 60.85 26.43
CA LEU A 342 47.77 60.24 25.32
C LEU A 342 49.29 60.11 25.54
N ALA A 343 49.78 58.88 25.45
CA ALA A 343 51.12 58.58 24.95
C ALA A 343 50.96 57.64 23.76
N GLN A 344 51.41 58.06 22.58
CA GLN A 344 51.58 57.21 21.41
C GLN A 344 52.59 56.11 21.75
N LYS A 345 52.10 54.95 22.19
CA LYS A 345 52.87 53.71 22.12
C LYS A 345 52.76 53.18 20.71
N THR A 346 53.87 53.24 19.98
CA THR A 346 54.13 52.41 18.80
C THR A 346 53.71 50.98 19.13
N ALA A 347 52.69 50.50 18.41
CA ALA A 347 52.22 49.13 18.55
C ALA A 347 53.39 48.19 18.21
N PRO A 348 53.70 47.19 19.05
CA PRO A 348 54.58 46.12 18.60
C PRO A 348 53.92 45.47 17.38
N LYS A 349 54.68 45.31 16.29
CA LYS A 349 54.29 44.43 15.19
C LYS A 349 54.02 43.07 15.81
N THR A 350 52.76 42.75 16.05
CA THR A 350 52.33 41.39 16.34
C THR A 350 52.71 40.57 15.12
N GLU A 351 53.87 39.91 15.16
CA GLU A 351 54.18 38.83 14.25
C GLU A 351 53.02 37.84 14.36
N VAL A 352 52.26 37.74 13.27
CA VAL A 352 51.19 36.76 13.17
C VAL A 352 51.88 35.41 13.30
N PRO A 353 51.54 34.60 14.34
CA PRO A 353 52.17 33.30 14.50
C PRO A 353 51.99 32.49 13.20
N PRO A 354 53.03 31.77 12.75
CA PRO A 354 52.96 31.01 11.51
C PRO A 354 51.75 30.07 11.57
N PRO A 355 51.04 29.87 10.44
CA PRO A 355 49.89 28.96 10.41
C PRO A 355 50.33 27.57 10.94
N PRO A 356 49.47 26.89 11.72
CA PRO A 356 49.79 25.58 12.28
C PRO A 356 50.22 24.61 11.18
N LYS A 357 51.12 23.68 11.48
CA LYS A 357 51.57 22.69 10.48
C LYS A 357 50.37 21.83 10.06
N ALA A 358 50.36 21.35 8.82
CA ALA A 358 49.25 20.55 8.29
C ALA A 358 48.92 19.32 9.16
N ASP A 359 49.94 18.77 9.83
CA ASP A 359 49.84 17.60 10.71
C ASP A 359 49.09 17.87 12.04
N GLU A 360 48.92 19.14 12.42
CA GLU A 360 48.17 19.56 13.62
C GLU A 360 46.68 19.79 13.33
N LEU A 361 46.26 19.75 12.06
CA LEU A 361 44.87 19.98 11.68
C LEU A 361 43.99 18.76 11.99
N PRO A 362 42.71 18.97 12.37
CA PRO A 362 41.78 17.88 12.57
C PRO A 362 41.58 17.09 11.27
N ILE A 363 41.42 15.77 11.40
CA ILE A 363 41.20 14.86 10.26
C ILE A 363 39.97 15.33 9.47
N LEU A 364 40.19 15.64 8.19
CA LEU A 364 39.13 15.92 7.22
C LEU A 364 38.87 14.66 6.40
N PRO A 365 37.69 14.03 6.52
CA PRO A 365 37.39 12.83 5.76
C PRO A 365 37.45 13.11 4.24
N PRO A 366 38.11 12.26 3.44
CA PRO A 366 38.22 12.47 2.01
C PRO A 366 36.87 12.27 1.31
N LYS A 367 36.74 12.84 0.11
CA LYS A 367 35.53 12.70 -0.72
C LYS A 367 35.14 11.24 -0.99
N SER A 368 36.12 10.32 -1.04
CA SER A 368 35.89 8.88 -1.23
C SER A 368 35.05 8.27 -0.10
N VAL A 369 35.20 8.71 1.15
CA VAL A 369 34.34 8.27 2.27
C VAL A 369 32.88 8.68 2.00
N GLY A 370 32.67 9.89 1.51
CA GLY A 370 31.34 10.38 1.15
C GLY A 370 30.72 9.64 -0.04
N ILE A 371 31.51 9.32 -1.07
CA ILE A 371 31.05 8.54 -2.24
C ILE A 371 30.69 7.11 -1.84
N TRP A 372 31.52 6.47 -1.02
CA TRP A 372 31.24 5.13 -0.49
C TRP A 372 29.91 5.10 0.29
N LEU A 373 29.68 6.07 1.18
CA LEU A 373 28.40 6.16 1.90
C LEU A 373 27.22 6.45 0.96
N MET A 374 27.45 7.19 -0.12
CA MET A 374 26.42 7.42 -1.14
C MET A 374 26.04 6.12 -1.84
N ILE A 375 27.03 5.35 -2.31
CA ILE A 375 26.83 4.02 -2.92
C ILE A 375 26.09 3.10 -1.94
N SER A 376 26.53 3.07 -0.68
CA SER A 376 25.92 2.24 0.35
C SER A 376 24.46 2.66 0.61
N SER A 377 24.15 3.96 0.65
CA SER A 377 22.77 4.45 0.81
C SER A 377 21.89 4.14 -0.40
N SER A 378 22.43 4.23 -1.62
CA SER A 378 21.71 3.84 -2.84
C SER A 378 21.37 2.36 -2.83
N LEU A 379 22.29 1.50 -2.36
CA LEU A 379 22.04 0.07 -2.23
C LEU A 379 20.94 -0.22 -1.19
N VAL A 380 20.91 0.50 -0.06
CA VAL A 380 19.80 0.41 0.92
C VAL A 380 18.47 0.83 0.29
N LEU A 381 18.44 1.88 -0.55
CA LEU A 381 17.23 2.24 -1.30
C LEU A 381 16.78 1.10 -2.21
N THR A 382 17.70 0.48 -2.97
CA THR A 382 17.40 -0.68 -3.81
C THR A 382 16.81 -1.82 -2.99
N ILE A 383 17.41 -2.14 -1.84
CA ILE A 383 16.90 -3.17 -0.91
C ILE A 383 15.50 -2.83 -0.43
N ILE A 384 15.21 -1.57 -0.07
CA ILE A 384 13.86 -1.15 0.31
C ILE A 384 12.88 -1.43 -0.83
N VAL A 385 13.22 -1.09 -2.09
CA VAL A 385 12.32 -1.33 -3.23
C VAL A 385 12.10 -2.82 -3.46
N VAL A 386 13.17 -3.62 -3.49
CA VAL A 386 13.09 -5.07 -3.68
C VAL A 386 12.30 -5.72 -2.54
N GLY A 387 12.52 -5.33 -1.29
CA GLY A 387 11.73 -5.82 -0.15
C GLY A 387 10.25 -5.42 -0.21
N GLY A 388 9.94 -4.25 -0.80
CA GLY A 388 8.57 -3.87 -1.14
C GLY A 388 7.94 -4.81 -2.15
N VAL A 389 8.66 -5.14 -3.22
CA VAL A 389 8.22 -6.14 -4.21
C VAL A 389 8.04 -7.50 -3.55
N THR A 390 8.99 -7.96 -2.74
CA THR A 390 8.92 -9.23 -2.01
C THR A 390 7.65 -9.34 -1.17
N ARG A 391 7.23 -8.24 -0.52
CA ARG A 391 5.95 -8.19 0.23
C ARG A 391 4.73 -8.21 -0.71
N LEU A 392 4.75 -7.40 -1.77
CA LEU A 392 3.63 -7.27 -2.70
C LEU A 392 3.38 -8.53 -3.55
N THR A 393 4.42 -9.33 -3.78
CA THR A 393 4.32 -10.65 -4.42
C THR A 393 4.12 -11.79 -3.43
N GLU A 394 3.93 -11.49 -2.14
CA GLU A 394 3.74 -12.46 -1.06
C GLU A 394 4.83 -13.54 -1.02
N SER A 395 6.06 -13.17 -1.36
CA SER A 395 7.18 -14.11 -1.45
C SER A 395 8.01 -14.19 -0.17
N GLY A 396 7.70 -13.38 0.84
CA GLY A 396 8.56 -13.17 2.02
C GLY A 396 8.63 -14.32 3.02
N LEU A 397 7.99 -15.47 2.74
CA LEU A 397 7.96 -16.66 3.59
C LEU A 397 8.41 -17.94 2.85
N SER A 398 8.93 -17.79 1.62
CA SER A 398 9.41 -18.89 0.78
C SER A 398 10.72 -19.53 1.26
N ILE A 399 11.55 -18.79 2.01
CA ILE A 399 12.81 -19.27 2.58
C ILE A 399 12.70 -19.35 4.12
N THR A 400 12.54 -20.56 4.63
CA THR A 400 12.32 -20.81 6.06
C THR A 400 13.59 -20.73 6.91
N GLU A 401 14.74 -20.99 6.30
CA GLU A 401 16.02 -21.05 7.01
C GLU A 401 16.76 -19.70 7.05
N TRP A 402 17.56 -19.53 8.10
CA TRP A 402 18.47 -18.40 8.24
C TRP A 402 19.91 -18.86 8.07
N ASN A 403 20.37 -18.89 6.81
CA ASN A 403 21.73 -19.24 6.43
C ASN A 403 22.50 -17.99 5.98
N PRO A 404 23.30 -17.34 6.85
CA PRO A 404 23.93 -16.05 6.54
C PRO A 404 25.02 -16.13 5.47
N ILE A 405 25.72 -17.26 5.40
CA ILE A 405 26.90 -17.47 4.55
C ILE A 405 26.52 -18.27 3.30
N THR A 406 26.06 -19.51 3.47
CA THR A 406 25.77 -20.44 2.36
C THR A 406 24.60 -19.99 1.49
N GLY A 407 23.60 -19.30 2.07
CA GLY A 407 22.43 -18.80 1.34
C GLY A 407 22.68 -17.64 0.36
N MET A 408 23.95 -17.34 0.02
CA MET A 408 24.31 -16.45 -1.08
C MET A 408 24.14 -17.11 -2.45
N ILE A 409 24.31 -18.43 -2.52
CA ILE A 409 24.17 -19.21 -3.75
C ILE A 409 22.76 -19.86 -3.69
N PRO A 410 21.89 -19.62 -4.70
CA PRO A 410 20.59 -20.28 -4.76
C PRO A 410 20.77 -21.75 -5.18
N PRO A 411 19.76 -22.62 -4.98
CA PRO A 411 19.78 -23.98 -5.49
C PRO A 411 20.07 -24.03 -7.00
N LEU A 412 20.99 -24.90 -7.41
CA LEU A 412 21.44 -25.04 -8.80
C LEU A 412 21.03 -26.38 -9.41
N SER A 413 20.88 -27.42 -8.59
CA SER A 413 20.45 -28.76 -9.04
C SER A 413 18.95 -28.99 -8.80
N ALA A 414 18.36 -29.94 -9.54
CA ALA A 414 16.96 -30.33 -9.33
C ALA A 414 16.71 -30.88 -7.92
N GLU A 415 17.66 -31.68 -7.40
CA GLU A 415 17.60 -32.24 -6.05
C GLU A 415 17.60 -31.16 -4.97
N GLU A 416 18.44 -30.13 -5.11
CA GLU A 416 18.46 -28.99 -4.17
C GLU A 416 17.14 -28.20 -4.21
N TRP A 417 16.53 -28.05 -5.39
CA TRP A 417 15.22 -27.43 -5.53
C TRP A 417 14.11 -28.24 -4.85
N ASP A 418 14.15 -29.57 -4.97
CA ASP A 418 13.18 -30.45 -4.31
C ASP A 418 13.31 -30.39 -2.78
N ILE A 419 14.53 -30.27 -2.26
CA ILE A 419 14.77 -30.08 -0.81
C ILE A 419 14.14 -28.77 -0.33
N GLU A 420 14.41 -27.65 -0.99
CA GLU A 420 13.85 -26.35 -0.59
C GLU A 420 12.33 -26.31 -0.77
N PHE A 421 11.80 -26.91 -1.84
CA PHE A 421 10.35 -26.99 -2.04
C PHE A 421 9.68 -27.87 -0.99
N THR A 422 10.33 -28.96 -0.56
CA THR A 422 9.84 -29.81 0.54
C THR A 422 9.76 -29.03 1.85
N LYS A 423 10.76 -28.18 2.15
CA LYS A 423 10.70 -27.28 3.32
C LYS A 423 9.54 -26.29 3.20
N TYR A 424 9.32 -25.73 2.02
CA TYR A 424 8.22 -24.81 1.78
C TYR A 424 6.84 -25.48 1.92
N LYS A 425 6.68 -26.72 1.45
CA LYS A 425 5.45 -27.51 1.63
C LYS A 425 5.06 -27.68 3.09
N ALA A 426 6.02 -27.70 4.02
CA ALA A 426 5.76 -27.80 5.45
C ALA A 426 5.25 -26.49 6.09
N THR A 427 5.21 -25.38 5.35
CA THR A 427 4.83 -24.06 5.90
C THR A 427 3.31 -23.85 5.93
N PRO A 428 2.80 -23.00 6.84
CA PRO A 428 1.39 -22.59 6.82
C PRO A 428 0.98 -21.90 5.52
N GLU A 429 1.89 -21.16 4.88
CA GLU A 429 1.63 -20.47 3.60
C GLU A 429 1.31 -21.45 2.48
N PHE A 430 2.06 -22.55 2.37
CA PHE A 430 1.74 -23.60 1.41
C PHE A 430 0.37 -24.23 1.70
N HIS A 431 0.10 -24.64 2.93
CA HIS A 431 -1.16 -25.31 3.28
C HIS A 431 -2.40 -24.42 3.08
N LEU A 432 -2.32 -23.14 3.45
CA LEU A 432 -3.48 -22.24 3.46
C LEU A 432 -3.65 -21.45 2.17
N LEU A 433 -2.57 -21.11 1.45
CA LEU A 433 -2.62 -20.22 0.28
C LEU A 433 -2.11 -20.88 -1.00
N ASN A 434 -1.02 -21.65 -0.93
CA ASN A 434 -0.24 -22.06 -2.11
C ASN A 434 -0.17 -23.59 -2.34
N HIS A 435 -1.18 -24.35 -1.90
CA HIS A 435 -1.14 -25.83 -1.90
C HIS A 435 -1.05 -26.46 -3.30
N SER A 436 -1.45 -25.72 -4.34
CA SER A 436 -1.47 -26.16 -5.74
C SER A 436 -0.30 -25.64 -6.58
N ILE A 437 0.68 -24.94 -5.97
CA ILE A 437 1.79 -24.32 -6.70
C ILE A 437 2.78 -25.37 -7.23
N THR A 438 3.28 -25.15 -8.45
CA THR A 438 4.35 -25.98 -9.04
C THR A 438 5.73 -25.58 -8.53
N VAL A 439 6.75 -26.43 -8.75
CA VAL A 439 8.16 -26.10 -8.44
C VAL A 439 8.61 -24.83 -9.18
N GLU A 440 8.15 -24.65 -10.42
CA GLU A 440 8.49 -23.53 -11.29
C GLU A 440 7.93 -22.20 -10.78
N GLU A 441 6.72 -22.23 -10.23
CA GLU A 441 6.11 -21.08 -9.58
C GLU A 441 6.74 -20.83 -8.19
N PHE A 442 7.09 -21.88 -7.44
CA PHE A 442 7.87 -21.78 -6.21
C PHE A 442 9.23 -21.09 -6.46
N LYS A 443 9.94 -21.45 -7.54
CA LYS A 443 11.20 -20.79 -7.93
C LYS A 443 11.03 -19.27 -8.07
N ARG A 444 9.90 -18.80 -8.61
CA ARG A 444 9.65 -17.35 -8.79
C ARG A 444 9.57 -16.61 -7.46
N ILE A 445 8.81 -17.13 -6.50
CA ILE A 445 8.70 -16.53 -5.16
C ILE A 445 10.04 -16.67 -4.40
N PHE A 446 10.70 -17.82 -4.51
CA PHE A 446 12.01 -18.06 -3.90
C PHE A 446 13.06 -17.07 -4.39
N TYR A 447 13.20 -16.87 -5.72
CA TYR A 447 14.19 -15.95 -6.27
C TYR A 447 13.96 -14.51 -5.83
N MET A 448 12.71 -14.09 -5.66
CA MET A 448 12.40 -12.74 -5.18
C MET A 448 12.86 -12.54 -3.74
N GLU A 449 12.59 -13.51 -2.86
CA GLU A 449 13.06 -13.46 -1.47
C GLU A 449 14.58 -13.60 -1.36
N TRP A 450 15.16 -14.54 -2.11
CA TRP A 450 16.60 -14.74 -2.19
C TRP A 450 17.31 -13.46 -2.63
N ALA A 451 16.82 -12.79 -3.68
CA ALA A 451 17.40 -11.55 -4.18
C ALA A 451 17.40 -10.45 -3.10
N HIS A 452 16.29 -10.30 -2.37
CA HIS A 452 16.21 -9.36 -1.25
C HIS A 452 17.24 -9.68 -0.14
N ARG A 453 17.34 -10.94 0.27
CA ARG A 453 18.30 -11.41 1.30
C ARG A 453 19.75 -11.28 0.84
N ALA A 454 20.05 -11.65 -0.41
CA ALA A 454 21.38 -11.54 -1.01
C ALA A 454 21.84 -10.09 -1.10
N LEU A 455 20.96 -9.16 -1.53
CA LEU A 455 21.27 -7.73 -1.53
C LEU A 455 21.58 -7.20 -0.12
N GLY A 456 20.85 -7.67 0.91
CA GLY A 456 21.14 -7.33 2.31
C GLY A 456 22.57 -7.73 2.74
N ARG A 457 23.02 -8.92 2.36
CA ARG A 457 24.38 -9.41 2.64
C ARG A 457 25.44 -8.62 1.87
N ILE A 458 25.22 -8.37 0.57
CA ILE A 458 26.09 -7.53 -0.26
C ILE A 458 26.22 -6.14 0.35
N ALA A 459 25.12 -5.54 0.83
CA ALA A 459 25.15 -4.25 1.49
C ALA A 459 25.97 -4.26 2.78
N GLY A 460 25.90 -5.35 3.55
CA GLY A 460 26.77 -5.56 4.72
C GLY A 460 28.24 -5.51 4.35
N LEU A 461 28.66 -6.22 3.30
CA LEU A 461 30.05 -6.23 2.81
C LEU A 461 30.48 -4.85 2.27
N VAL A 462 29.63 -4.23 1.44
CA VAL A 462 29.87 -2.91 0.84
C VAL A 462 29.99 -1.82 1.90
N PHE A 463 29.33 -1.97 3.05
CA PHE A 463 29.47 -1.04 4.17
C PHE A 463 30.67 -1.38 5.06
N VAL A 464 30.76 -2.61 5.59
CA VAL A 464 31.76 -2.98 6.62
C VAL A 464 33.18 -2.97 6.08
N GLY A 465 33.41 -3.45 4.85
CA GLY A 465 34.76 -3.53 4.26
C GLY A 465 35.45 -2.16 4.14
N PRO A 466 34.85 -1.18 3.44
CA PRO A 466 35.42 0.17 3.36
C PRO A 466 35.48 0.89 4.72
N LEU A 467 34.52 0.63 5.63
CA LEU A 467 34.59 1.17 6.99
C LEU A 467 35.88 0.73 7.70
N ALA A 468 36.18 -0.57 7.69
CA ALA A 468 37.40 -1.12 8.28
C ALA A 468 38.66 -0.53 7.61
N TYR A 469 38.69 -0.47 6.28
CA TYR A 469 39.79 0.14 5.53
C TYR A 469 40.02 1.61 5.91
N PHE A 470 38.98 2.44 5.93
CA PHE A 470 39.12 3.86 6.22
C PHE A 470 39.46 4.12 7.69
N ALA A 471 38.98 3.29 8.61
CA ALA A 471 39.35 3.35 10.03
C ALA A 471 40.83 3.01 10.23
N PHE A 472 41.30 1.89 9.64
CA PHE A 472 42.71 1.49 9.71
C PHE A 472 43.65 2.53 9.10
N ARG A 473 43.24 3.15 7.97
CA ARG A 473 44.00 4.23 7.32
C ARG A 473 43.88 5.59 8.01
N ARG A 474 43.22 5.70 9.18
CA ARG A 474 42.97 6.95 9.92
C ARG A 474 42.36 8.06 9.04
N LYS A 475 41.53 7.70 8.08
CA LYS A 475 40.84 8.63 7.14
C LYS A 475 39.50 9.12 7.68
N ILE A 476 39.09 8.69 8.86
CA ILE A 476 37.83 9.01 9.51
C ILE A 476 38.14 9.74 10.82
N SER A 477 37.48 10.88 11.07
CA SER A 477 37.60 11.61 12.33
C SER A 477 36.83 10.90 13.44
N HIS A 478 37.21 11.09 14.71
CA HIS A 478 36.52 10.46 15.86
C HIS A 478 34.99 10.68 15.85
N SER A 479 34.54 11.92 15.58
CA SER A 479 33.10 12.22 15.50
C SER A 479 32.40 11.48 14.36
N LEU A 480 33.08 11.26 13.22
CA LEU A 480 32.53 10.47 12.13
C LEU A 480 32.57 8.98 12.46
N ALA A 481 33.61 8.49 13.15
CA ALA A 481 33.70 7.11 13.60
C ALA A 481 32.52 6.73 14.51
N VAL A 482 32.20 7.54 15.53
CA VAL A 482 31.04 7.31 16.42
C VAL A 482 29.73 7.22 15.63
N LYS A 483 29.53 8.10 14.64
CA LYS A 483 28.34 8.06 13.78
C LYS A 483 28.30 6.80 12.91
N LEU A 484 29.43 6.40 12.34
CA LEU A 484 29.52 5.19 11.52
C LEU A 484 29.34 3.93 12.36
N SER A 485 29.80 3.90 13.61
CA SER A 485 29.50 2.83 14.57
C SER A 485 28.01 2.74 14.87
N GLY A 486 27.33 3.87 15.06
CA GLY A 486 25.87 3.90 15.19
C GLY A 486 25.15 3.36 13.95
N ILE A 487 25.60 3.74 12.75
CA ILE A 487 25.07 3.21 11.49
C ILE A 487 25.33 1.70 11.37
N ALA A 488 26.52 1.23 11.76
CA ALA A 488 26.84 -0.20 11.79
C ALA A 488 25.92 -0.98 12.74
N ALA A 489 25.62 -0.42 13.91
CA ALA A 489 24.68 -1.02 14.86
C ALA A 489 23.25 -1.08 14.30
N LEU A 490 22.79 -0.01 13.63
CA LEU A 490 21.50 -0.02 12.93
C LEU A 490 21.46 -1.06 11.81
N PHE A 491 22.56 -1.26 11.10
CA PHE A 491 22.68 -2.28 10.05
C PHE A 491 22.55 -3.70 10.63
N ALA A 492 23.23 -3.98 11.74
CA ALA A 492 23.10 -5.26 12.44
C ALA A 492 21.68 -5.47 12.97
N ALA A 493 21.09 -4.44 13.57
CA ALA A 493 19.70 -4.46 14.04
C ALA A 493 18.71 -4.70 12.88
N GLN A 494 18.98 -4.17 11.68
CA GLN A 494 18.16 -4.39 10.50
C GLN A 494 18.13 -5.87 10.08
N GLY A 495 19.30 -6.53 10.11
CA GLY A 495 19.40 -7.97 9.84
C GLY A 495 18.66 -8.81 10.87
N LEU A 496 18.85 -8.52 12.16
CA LEU A 496 18.14 -9.20 13.26
C LEU A 496 16.62 -9.01 13.18
N LEU A 497 16.18 -7.78 12.88
CA LEU A 497 14.76 -7.47 12.72
C LEU A 497 14.18 -8.16 11.48
N GLY A 498 14.94 -8.28 10.39
CA GLY A 498 14.54 -9.05 9.21
C GLY A 498 14.32 -10.53 9.53
N TRP A 499 15.23 -11.16 10.27
CA TRP A 499 15.05 -12.53 10.77
C TRP A 499 13.79 -12.67 11.65
N TYR A 500 13.62 -11.75 12.62
CA TYR A 500 12.44 -11.75 13.49
C TYR A 500 11.13 -11.54 12.72
N MET A 501 11.15 -10.75 11.65
CA MET A 501 9.98 -10.45 10.82
C MET A 501 9.42 -11.69 10.14
N VAL A 502 10.28 -12.60 9.65
CA VAL A 502 9.86 -13.84 8.97
C VAL A 502 9.21 -14.82 9.95
N LYS A 503 9.70 -14.88 11.20
CA LYS A 503 9.21 -15.82 12.21
C LYS A 503 7.69 -15.76 12.46
N SER A 504 7.04 -14.60 12.32
CA SER A 504 5.58 -14.50 12.53
C SER A 504 4.75 -15.19 11.46
N GLY A 505 5.26 -15.28 10.22
CA GLY A 505 4.50 -15.88 9.12
C GLY A 505 4.61 -17.40 9.07
N LEU A 506 5.56 -17.98 9.81
CA LEU A 506 5.81 -19.42 9.88
C LEU A 506 5.19 -20.09 11.13
N ASP A 507 4.37 -19.35 11.89
CA ASP A 507 3.76 -19.84 13.12
C ASP A 507 2.68 -20.90 12.80
N GLN A 508 2.85 -22.12 13.30
CA GLN A 508 1.93 -23.23 13.02
C GLN A 508 0.54 -23.01 13.62
N SER A 509 0.40 -22.20 14.68
CA SER A 509 -0.90 -21.85 15.27
C SER A 509 -1.84 -21.12 14.30
N LEU A 510 -1.30 -20.59 13.20
CA LEU A 510 -2.09 -19.98 12.13
C LEU A 510 -2.97 -21.01 11.40
N MET A 511 -2.58 -22.29 11.36
CA MET A 511 -3.41 -23.34 10.77
C MET A 511 -4.60 -23.71 11.67
N GLU A 512 -4.46 -23.50 12.98
CA GLU A 512 -5.50 -23.79 13.97
C GLU A 512 -6.50 -22.64 14.15
N THR A 513 -6.16 -21.44 13.66
CA THR A 513 -6.98 -20.24 13.82
C THR A 513 -7.89 -20.02 12.61
N PRO A 514 -9.22 -20.12 12.74
CA PRO A 514 -10.13 -19.93 11.61
C PRO A 514 -9.98 -18.56 10.95
N GLY A 515 -9.69 -18.54 9.65
CA GLY A 515 -9.53 -17.31 8.86
C GLY A 515 -8.20 -16.57 9.08
N ALA A 516 -7.22 -17.16 9.76
CA ALA A 516 -5.88 -16.60 9.83
C ALA A 516 -5.18 -16.68 8.46
N VAL A 517 -4.50 -15.59 8.08
CA VAL A 517 -3.73 -15.50 6.84
C VAL A 517 -2.25 -15.57 7.21
N PRO A 518 -1.48 -16.54 6.69
CA PRO A 518 -0.05 -16.63 6.94
C PRO A 518 0.67 -15.50 6.23
N ARG A 519 1.02 -14.47 7.00
CA ARG A 519 1.73 -13.29 6.51
C ARG A 519 2.58 -12.68 7.60
N VAL A 520 3.57 -11.90 7.18
CA VAL A 520 4.36 -11.08 8.09
C VAL A 520 3.45 -10.06 8.79
N SER A 521 3.56 -9.96 10.12
CA SER A 521 2.84 -8.94 10.88
C SER A 521 3.16 -7.53 10.38
N GLN A 522 2.12 -6.73 10.13
CA GLN A 522 2.25 -5.33 9.71
C GLN A 522 3.08 -4.48 10.69
N TYR A 523 3.09 -4.84 11.98
CA TYR A 523 3.93 -4.21 12.99
C TYR A 523 5.42 -4.49 12.75
N ARG A 524 5.78 -5.73 12.44
CA ARG A 524 7.17 -6.12 12.16
C ARG A 524 7.63 -5.53 10.82
N LEU A 525 6.75 -5.53 9.82
CA LEU A 525 6.99 -4.88 8.53
C LEU A 525 7.24 -3.37 8.69
N ALA A 526 6.39 -2.67 9.44
CA ALA A 526 6.55 -1.25 9.71
C ALA A 526 7.84 -0.96 10.51
N ALA A 527 8.15 -1.75 11.53
CA ALA A 527 9.40 -1.61 12.28
C ALA A 527 10.63 -1.82 11.37
N HIS A 528 10.60 -2.82 10.50
CA HIS A 528 11.69 -3.13 9.56
C HIS A 528 11.88 -2.02 8.53
N LEU A 529 10.80 -1.50 7.93
CA LEU A 529 10.89 -0.36 7.02
C LEU A 529 11.36 0.92 7.76
N GLY A 530 10.83 1.18 8.95
CA GLY A 530 11.20 2.35 9.74
C GLY A 530 12.69 2.37 10.08
N LEU A 531 13.25 1.23 10.49
CA LEU A 531 14.68 1.08 10.75
C LEU A 531 15.51 1.23 9.46
N ALA A 532 15.04 0.69 8.33
CA ALA A 532 15.66 0.89 7.01
C ALA A 532 15.72 2.38 6.61
N LEU A 533 14.63 3.12 6.83
CA LEU A 533 14.53 4.55 6.52
C LEU A 533 15.48 5.38 7.42
N VAL A 534 15.61 5.04 8.70
CA VAL A 534 16.56 5.69 9.62
C VAL A 534 18.01 5.41 9.19
N LEU A 535 18.33 4.15 8.87
CA LEU A 535 19.63 3.72 8.37
C LEU A 535 19.99 4.49 7.08
N TYR A 536 19.07 4.48 6.10
CA TYR A 536 19.20 5.21 4.84
C TYR A 536 19.43 6.72 5.07
N ALA A 537 18.60 7.36 5.90
CA ALA A 537 18.70 8.78 6.20
C ALA A 537 20.05 9.14 6.86
N GLY A 538 20.52 8.30 7.78
CA GLY A 538 21.83 8.43 8.43
C GLY A 538 22.98 8.37 7.43
N MET A 539 22.97 7.37 6.55
CA MET A 539 24.01 7.17 5.52
C MET A 539 23.99 8.28 4.48
N PHE A 540 22.82 8.58 3.90
CA PHE A 540 22.66 9.60 2.87
C PHE A 540 23.04 11.01 3.37
N SER A 541 22.57 11.38 4.58
CA SER A 541 22.89 12.69 5.16
C SER A 541 24.38 12.84 5.50
N THR A 542 25.02 11.77 5.96
CA THR A 542 26.45 11.72 6.25
C THR A 542 27.27 11.78 4.97
N ALA A 543 26.90 11.00 3.95
CA ALA A 543 27.52 11.02 2.62
C ALA A 543 27.55 12.44 2.04
N MET A 544 26.37 13.07 1.98
CA MET A 544 26.21 14.42 1.44
C MET A 544 26.97 15.47 2.26
N SER A 545 26.97 15.35 3.59
CA SER A 545 27.73 16.24 4.47
C SER A 545 29.24 16.12 4.22
N THR A 546 29.76 14.91 4.18
CA THR A 546 31.20 14.64 3.97
C THR A 546 31.68 15.17 2.62
N ILE A 547 30.93 14.92 1.55
CA ILE A 547 31.27 15.45 0.22
C ILE A 547 31.28 16.98 0.23
N LYS A 548 30.25 17.62 0.79
CA LYS A 548 30.15 19.09 0.83
C LYS A 548 31.27 19.72 1.67
N GLU A 549 31.58 19.14 2.83
CA GLU A 549 32.63 19.61 3.72
C GLU A 549 34.01 19.49 3.07
N PHE A 550 34.29 18.38 2.38
CA PHE A 550 35.53 18.22 1.62
C PHE A 550 35.66 19.27 0.50
N LYS A 551 34.62 19.47 -0.33
CA LYS A 551 34.65 20.47 -1.42
C LYS A 551 34.87 21.89 -0.89
N PHE A 552 34.22 22.23 0.22
CA PHE A 552 34.38 23.55 0.85
C PHE A 552 35.82 23.80 1.32
N ALA A 553 36.41 22.82 2.00
CA ALA A 553 37.74 22.90 2.59
C ALA A 553 38.86 22.81 1.54
N GLN A 554 38.75 21.87 0.59
CA GLN A 554 39.83 21.53 -0.34
C GLN A 554 39.70 22.21 -1.71
N GLU A 555 38.52 22.20 -2.31
CA GLU A 555 38.26 22.69 -3.68
C GLU A 555 37.90 24.18 -3.74
N GLY A 556 38.02 24.91 -2.63
CA GLY A 556 37.74 26.34 -2.63
C GLY A 556 36.24 26.71 -2.65
N ALA A 557 35.34 25.73 -2.79
CA ALA A 557 33.92 25.94 -3.07
C ALA A 557 33.21 26.87 -2.05
N LEU A 558 32.25 27.66 -2.53
CA LEU A 558 31.38 28.46 -1.69
C LEU A 558 30.41 27.57 -0.89
N TRP A 559 30.17 27.90 0.38
CA TRP A 559 29.22 27.14 1.20
C TRP A 559 27.79 27.50 0.78
N GLN A 560 27.06 26.54 0.22
CA GLN A 560 25.70 26.75 -0.31
C GLN A 560 25.65 27.87 -1.38
N GLY A 561 26.75 28.06 -2.13
CA GLY A 561 26.86 29.11 -3.14
C GLY A 561 27.07 30.52 -2.58
N GLN A 562 27.37 30.67 -1.28
CA GLN A 562 27.61 31.96 -0.64
C GLN A 562 28.90 31.98 0.21
N LYS A 563 29.42 33.17 0.48
CA LYS A 563 30.50 33.36 1.48
C LYS A 563 29.99 32.97 2.87
N LEU A 564 30.84 32.32 3.67
CA LEU A 564 30.43 31.76 4.96
C LEU A 564 29.83 32.80 5.93
N LYS A 565 30.38 34.02 5.97
CA LYS A 565 29.86 35.11 6.81
C LYS A 565 28.42 35.51 6.41
N VAL A 566 28.16 35.67 5.12
CA VAL A 566 26.84 36.03 4.58
C VAL A 566 25.83 34.92 4.89
N PHE A 567 26.22 33.66 4.67
CA PHE A 567 25.40 32.51 5.00
C PHE A 567 25.07 32.44 6.50
N ALA A 568 26.07 32.65 7.37
CA ALA A 568 25.88 32.62 8.82
C ALA A 568 24.93 33.72 9.32
N GLN A 569 25.01 34.92 8.74
CA GLN A 569 24.08 36.03 9.01
C GLN A 569 22.66 35.69 8.55
N ALA A 570 22.50 35.15 7.34
CA ALA A 570 21.18 34.74 6.83
C ALA A 570 20.53 33.71 7.75
N LEU A 571 21.29 32.69 8.18
CA LEU A 571 20.81 31.62 9.07
C LEU A 571 20.42 32.11 10.47
N ALA A 572 21.01 33.21 10.95
CA ALA A 572 20.69 33.78 12.26
C ALA A 572 19.30 34.46 12.30
N SER A 573 18.74 34.83 11.14
CA SER A 573 17.45 35.52 11.06
C SER A 573 16.29 34.69 11.63
N PRO A 574 15.30 35.30 12.32
CA PRO A 574 14.13 34.59 12.85
C PRO A 574 13.33 33.85 11.78
N GLY A 575 13.24 34.43 10.58
CA GLY A 575 12.59 33.82 9.42
C GLY A 575 13.25 32.49 9.01
N MET A 576 14.59 32.44 8.99
CA MET A 576 15.33 31.22 8.66
C MET A 576 15.22 30.16 9.77
N LYS A 577 15.23 30.56 11.05
CA LYS A 577 15.01 29.62 12.16
C LYS A 577 13.63 28.96 12.07
N ARG A 578 12.59 29.73 11.77
CA ARG A 578 11.23 29.22 11.57
C ARG A 578 11.14 28.31 10.35
N LEU A 579 11.74 28.71 9.22
CA LEU A 579 11.77 27.88 8.01
C LEU A 579 12.48 26.54 8.28
N HIS A 580 13.63 26.57 8.96
CA HIS A 580 14.37 25.37 9.33
C HIS A 580 13.56 24.44 10.24
N LEU A 581 12.81 24.98 11.21
CA LEU A 581 11.91 24.19 12.04
C LEU A 581 10.80 23.55 11.20
N GLN A 582 10.16 24.31 10.30
CA GLN A 582 9.14 23.80 9.39
C GLN A 582 9.69 22.68 8.49
N THR A 583 10.88 22.84 7.93
CA THR A 583 11.53 21.80 7.13
C THR A 583 11.80 20.54 7.97
N ARG A 584 12.17 20.68 9.25
CA ARG A 584 12.38 19.52 10.16
C ARG A 584 11.08 18.79 10.46
N VAL A 585 10.02 19.53 10.81
CA VAL A 585 8.69 18.95 11.08
C VAL A 585 8.16 18.25 9.84
N LEU A 586 8.28 18.85 8.65
CA LEU A 586 7.82 18.22 7.42
C LEU A 586 8.68 17.03 6.99
N ALA A 587 9.98 17.03 7.24
CA ALA A 587 10.81 15.85 7.01
C ALA A 587 10.40 14.68 7.92
N ALA A 588 10.08 14.95 9.19
CA ALA A 588 9.55 13.95 10.11
C ALA A 588 8.14 13.47 9.68
N LEU A 589 7.31 14.36 9.15
CA LEU A 589 5.99 13.98 8.63
C LEU A 589 6.10 13.13 7.35
N VAL A 590 7.04 13.42 6.45
CA VAL A 590 7.35 12.56 5.29
C VAL A 590 7.80 11.17 5.75
N PHE A 591 8.68 11.10 6.75
CA PHE A 591 9.09 9.83 7.35
C PHE A 591 7.88 9.06 7.90
N LEU A 592 7.00 9.72 8.66
CA LEU A 592 5.80 9.10 9.22
C LEU A 592 4.81 8.66 8.13
N THR A 593 4.65 9.45 7.06
CA THR A 593 3.80 9.09 5.92
C THR A 593 4.36 7.85 5.21
N ALA A 594 5.67 7.81 4.94
CA ALA A 594 6.31 6.64 4.35
C ALA A 594 6.17 5.39 5.24
N LEU A 595 6.35 5.55 6.56
CA LEU A 595 6.17 4.48 7.54
C LEU A 595 4.73 3.95 7.58
N SER A 596 3.73 4.84 7.53
CA SER A 596 2.31 4.44 7.51
C SER A 596 1.95 3.58 6.28
N GLY A 597 2.69 3.74 5.17
CA GLY A 597 2.53 2.89 3.98
C GLY A 597 2.84 1.41 4.23
N ALA A 598 3.70 1.09 5.21
CA ALA A 598 3.96 -0.31 5.59
C ALA A 598 2.73 -0.98 6.22
N PHE A 599 1.90 -0.23 6.95
CA PHE A 599 0.64 -0.76 7.47
C PHE A 599 -0.37 -0.98 6.35
N VAL A 600 -0.43 -0.06 5.38
CA VAL A 600 -1.30 -0.20 4.19
C VAL A 600 -0.93 -1.46 3.40
N ALA A 601 0.35 -1.68 3.12
CA ALA A 601 0.83 -2.87 2.42
C ALA A 601 0.73 -4.15 3.29
N GLY A 602 0.97 -4.05 4.60
CA GLY A 602 0.88 -5.20 5.52
C GLY A 602 -0.54 -5.74 5.70
N LEU A 603 -1.55 -4.88 5.57
CA LEU A 603 -2.97 -5.24 5.71
C LEU A 603 -3.69 -5.40 4.37
N ASP A 604 -2.99 -5.23 3.25
CA ASP A 604 -3.58 -5.19 1.89
C ASP A 604 -4.66 -4.11 1.74
N ALA A 605 -4.56 -3.06 2.57
CA ALA A 605 -5.55 -1.99 2.66
C ALA A 605 -5.60 -1.11 1.40
N GLY A 606 -4.60 -1.20 0.52
CA GLY A 606 -4.58 -0.50 -0.76
C GLY A 606 -5.66 -0.98 -1.75
N LEU A 607 -6.23 -2.17 -1.53
CA LEU A 607 -7.26 -2.79 -2.37
C LEU A 607 -8.70 -2.51 -1.92
N LEU A 608 -8.89 -1.75 -0.85
CA LEU A 608 -10.21 -1.59 -0.23
C LEU A 608 -11.02 -0.45 -0.88
N TYR A 609 -10.51 0.78 -0.80
CA TYR A 609 -11.07 1.92 -1.51
C TYR A 609 -10.12 2.34 -2.61
N ASN A 610 -10.58 2.34 -3.87
CA ASN A 610 -9.73 2.61 -5.04
C ASN A 610 -10.12 3.88 -5.79
N GLU A 611 -11.00 4.70 -5.19
CA GLU A 611 -11.26 6.06 -5.66
C GLU A 611 -10.35 7.08 -4.97
N PHE A 612 -10.22 8.26 -5.58
CA PHE A 612 -9.60 9.46 -4.98
C PHE A 612 -10.27 10.71 -5.56
N PRO A 613 -10.59 11.75 -4.75
CA PRO A 613 -10.31 11.89 -3.32
C PRO A 613 -11.30 11.16 -2.40
N LEU A 614 -12.36 10.58 -2.97
CA LEU A 614 -13.39 9.88 -2.22
C LEU A 614 -12.94 8.46 -1.80
N MET A 615 -13.67 7.89 -0.85
CA MET A 615 -13.63 6.52 -0.36
C MET A 615 -15.09 6.05 -0.26
N GLY A 616 -15.55 5.24 -1.22
CA GLY A 616 -16.92 4.74 -1.24
C GLY A 616 -17.96 5.82 -1.51
N GLY A 617 -17.62 6.79 -2.35
CA GLY A 617 -18.49 7.93 -2.70
C GLY A 617 -18.54 9.05 -1.63
N ARG A 618 -17.71 8.98 -0.59
CA ARG A 618 -17.63 9.99 0.50
C ARG A 618 -16.19 10.42 0.74
N ILE A 619 -15.94 11.55 1.39
CA ILE A 619 -14.56 12.00 1.70
C ILE A 619 -13.91 11.13 2.79
N ALA A 620 -14.73 10.57 3.69
CA ALA A 620 -14.31 9.63 4.71
C ALA A 620 -15.29 8.44 4.74
N PRO A 621 -14.79 7.22 5.02
CA PRO A 621 -15.65 6.07 5.31
C PRO A 621 -16.58 6.34 6.51
N PRO A 622 -17.69 5.60 6.62
CA PRO A 622 -18.57 5.65 7.79
C PRO A 622 -17.82 5.44 9.13
N ALA A 623 -18.27 6.09 10.19
CA ALA A 623 -17.59 6.05 11.50
C ALA A 623 -17.57 4.64 12.11
N ASP A 624 -18.59 3.84 11.84
CA ASP A 624 -18.70 2.43 12.22
C ASP A 624 -17.72 1.53 11.48
N GLU A 625 -17.24 1.94 10.30
CA GLU A 625 -16.14 1.29 9.60
C GLU A 625 -14.77 1.75 10.12
N LEU A 626 -14.62 3.03 10.46
CA LEU A 626 -13.35 3.59 10.97
C LEU A 626 -13.04 3.16 12.41
N PHE A 627 -14.06 2.95 13.24
CA PHE A 627 -13.93 2.54 14.64
C PHE A 627 -14.77 1.29 14.90
N ASN A 628 -14.48 0.24 14.15
CA ASN A 628 -15.20 -1.02 14.24
C ASN A 628 -14.78 -1.78 15.52
N ARG A 629 -15.77 -2.20 16.32
CA ARG A 629 -15.57 -2.97 17.56
C ARG A 629 -15.02 -4.38 17.33
N ASP A 630 -15.11 -4.92 16.11
CA ASP A 630 -14.51 -6.21 15.73
C ASP A 630 -12.98 -6.23 15.92
N TYR A 631 -12.33 -5.05 15.91
CA TYR A 631 -10.88 -4.94 16.15
C TYR A 631 -10.54 -4.73 17.63
N CYS A 632 -11.52 -4.63 18.52
CA CYS A 632 -11.33 -4.51 19.95
C CYS A 632 -11.06 -5.90 20.53
N LYS A 633 -9.93 -6.10 21.22
CA LYS A 633 -9.64 -7.36 21.90
C LYS A 633 -9.86 -7.27 23.41
N SER A 634 -9.72 -6.06 23.97
CA SER A 634 -9.93 -5.84 25.39
C SER A 634 -11.43 -5.82 25.72
N PRO A 635 -11.88 -6.55 26.76
CA PRO A 635 -13.28 -6.54 27.18
C PRO A 635 -13.81 -5.15 27.58
N ASP A 636 -12.91 -4.28 28.06
CA ASP A 636 -13.23 -2.93 28.54
C ASP A 636 -13.33 -1.87 27.42
N GLY A 637 -13.02 -2.23 26.17
CA GLY A 637 -13.04 -1.29 25.05
C GLY A 637 -11.83 -0.36 24.94
N SER A 638 -10.84 -0.47 25.84
CA SER A 638 -9.71 0.49 25.93
C SER A 638 -8.80 0.47 24.71
N ASP A 639 -8.75 -0.65 23.98
CA ASP A 639 -7.90 -0.84 22.80
C ASP A 639 -8.59 -0.53 21.45
N LEU A 640 -9.87 -0.11 21.49
CA LEU A 640 -10.65 0.19 20.29
C LEU A 640 -9.95 1.19 19.37
N TRP A 641 -9.43 2.29 19.92
CA TRP A 641 -8.90 3.39 19.12
C TRP A 641 -7.59 3.03 18.42
N TRP A 642 -6.60 2.50 19.15
CA TRP A 642 -5.27 2.25 18.59
C TRP A 642 -5.24 1.01 17.69
N ARG A 643 -6.06 -0.01 18.00
CA ARG A 643 -6.20 -1.17 17.12
C ARG A 643 -6.87 -0.80 15.82
N ASN A 644 -7.88 0.07 15.82
CA ASN A 644 -8.44 0.55 14.56
C ASN A 644 -7.38 1.32 13.75
N ILE A 645 -6.62 2.23 14.36
CA ILE A 645 -5.58 2.99 13.67
C ILE A 645 -4.47 2.11 13.05
N LEU A 646 -4.18 0.92 13.61
CA LEU A 646 -3.03 0.09 13.22
C LEU A 646 -3.38 -1.29 12.62
N GLU A 647 -4.59 -1.80 12.83
CA GLU A 647 -5.05 -3.14 12.44
C GLU A 647 -6.31 -3.11 11.56
N ASN A 648 -7.11 -2.04 11.58
CA ASN A 648 -8.27 -1.91 10.70
C ASN A 648 -7.83 -1.39 9.31
N PRO A 649 -7.97 -2.19 8.24
CA PRO A 649 -7.54 -1.79 6.90
C PRO A 649 -8.21 -0.49 6.42
N THR A 650 -9.49 -0.27 6.73
CA THR A 650 -10.22 0.95 6.36
C THR A 650 -9.57 2.19 6.96
N THR A 651 -9.33 2.13 8.28
CA THR A 651 -8.77 3.24 9.05
C THR A 651 -7.32 3.49 8.68
N VAL A 652 -6.52 2.42 8.53
CA VAL A 652 -5.12 2.51 8.08
C VAL A 652 -5.02 3.17 6.70
N GLN A 653 -5.89 2.79 5.75
CA GLN A 653 -5.91 3.40 4.43
C GLN A 653 -6.30 4.88 4.50
N PHE A 654 -7.33 5.21 5.28
CA PHE A 654 -7.78 6.58 5.48
C PHE A 654 -6.70 7.45 6.13
N ASP A 655 -6.08 6.98 7.22
CA ASP A 655 -5.02 7.67 7.95
C ASP A 655 -3.80 7.93 7.04
N HIS A 656 -3.40 6.94 6.23
CA HIS A 656 -2.33 7.12 5.26
C HIS A 656 -2.65 8.21 4.23
N ARG A 657 -3.89 8.25 3.71
CA ARG A 657 -4.34 9.30 2.78
C ARG A 657 -4.33 10.68 3.44
N VAL A 658 -4.80 10.79 4.68
CA VAL A 658 -4.80 12.04 5.45
C VAL A 658 -3.37 12.52 5.71
N LEU A 659 -2.46 11.62 6.09
CA LEU A 659 -1.03 11.91 6.23
C LEU A 659 -0.41 12.38 4.92
N ALA A 660 -0.71 11.71 3.80
CA ALA A 660 -0.20 12.07 2.48
C ALA A 660 -0.69 13.46 2.02
N ILE A 661 -1.98 13.76 2.19
CA ILE A 661 -2.59 15.06 1.86
C ILE A 661 -1.96 16.16 2.72
N THR A 662 -1.85 15.94 4.04
CA THR A 662 -1.24 16.90 4.98
C THR A 662 0.22 17.16 4.63
N THR A 663 0.97 16.11 4.30
CA THR A 663 2.36 16.20 3.83
C THR A 663 2.47 17.01 2.55
N TYR A 664 1.65 16.72 1.54
CA TYR A 664 1.67 17.41 0.25
C TYR A 664 1.41 18.91 0.40
N PHE A 665 0.33 19.29 1.08
CA PHE A 665 0.01 20.71 1.29
C PHE A 665 1.01 21.39 2.22
N GLY A 666 1.54 20.68 3.22
CA GLY A 666 2.62 21.18 4.07
C GLY A 666 3.90 21.52 3.31
N ILE A 667 4.32 20.65 2.39
CA ILE A 667 5.47 20.89 1.50
C ILE A 667 5.17 22.01 0.50
N GLY A 668 3.95 22.07 -0.05
CA GLY A 668 3.50 23.17 -0.91
C GLY A 668 3.57 24.53 -0.20
N TRP A 669 3.13 24.60 1.06
CA TRP A 669 3.26 25.79 1.89
C TRP A 669 4.72 26.16 2.18
N LEU A 670 5.57 25.18 2.49
CA LEU A 670 7.00 25.39 2.67
C LEU A 670 7.64 25.96 1.39
N TRP A 671 7.25 25.43 0.23
CA TRP A 671 7.70 25.88 -1.08
C TRP A 671 7.31 27.33 -1.36
N LEU A 672 6.05 27.71 -1.13
CA LEU A 672 5.61 29.10 -1.25
C LEU A 672 6.43 30.04 -0.36
N ARG A 673 6.67 29.66 0.90
CA ARG A 673 7.50 30.46 1.83
C ARG A 673 8.96 30.56 1.38
N SER A 674 9.49 29.54 0.70
CA SER A 674 10.86 29.52 0.19
C SER A 674 11.09 30.49 -0.98
N ARG A 675 10.03 31.03 -1.60
CA ARG A 675 10.11 31.97 -2.72
C ARG A 675 10.59 33.38 -2.33
N LYS A 676 10.58 33.71 -1.03
CA LYS A 676 11.04 35.02 -0.55
C LYS A 676 12.51 35.29 -0.95
N PRO A 677 12.85 36.52 -1.43
CA PRO A 677 14.21 36.84 -1.87
C PRO A 677 15.29 36.68 -0.78
N THR A 678 14.90 36.76 0.49
CA THR A 678 15.78 36.59 1.65
C THR A 678 16.28 35.15 1.84
N ILE A 679 15.68 34.17 1.16
CA ILE A 679 16.04 32.75 1.29
C ILE A 679 17.19 32.43 0.33
N PRO A 680 18.29 31.80 0.81
CA PRO A 680 19.41 31.41 -0.04
C PRO A 680 18.98 30.55 -1.24
N VAL A 681 19.62 30.76 -2.40
CA VAL A 681 19.28 30.08 -3.66
C VAL A 681 19.34 28.56 -3.51
N ALA A 682 20.35 28.04 -2.80
CA ALA A 682 20.50 26.60 -2.55
C ALA A 682 19.29 26.02 -1.78
N THR A 683 18.86 26.68 -0.70
CA THR A 683 17.69 26.28 0.09
C THR A 683 16.41 26.31 -0.73
N ARG A 684 16.20 27.37 -1.53
CA ARG A 684 15.05 27.49 -2.43
C ARG A 684 15.03 26.40 -3.50
N ARG A 685 16.18 26.08 -4.11
CA ARG A 685 16.30 24.98 -5.08
C ARG A 685 16.01 23.63 -4.43
N ALA A 686 16.55 23.36 -3.25
CA ALA A 686 16.30 22.14 -2.51
C ALA A 686 14.81 21.95 -2.16
N ILE A 687 14.14 22.99 -1.65
CA ILE A 687 12.70 22.94 -1.34
C ILE A 687 11.87 22.81 -2.63
N THR A 688 12.29 23.44 -3.73
CA THR A 688 11.62 23.27 -5.04
C THR A 688 11.74 21.83 -5.56
N ALA A 689 12.91 21.20 -5.41
CA ALA A 689 13.09 19.79 -5.75
C ALA A 689 12.22 18.88 -4.87
N ALA A 690 12.13 19.16 -3.57
CA ALA A 690 11.24 18.42 -2.66
C ALA A 690 9.76 18.55 -3.05
N PHE A 691 9.31 19.75 -3.42
CA PHE A 691 7.94 19.92 -3.92
C PHE A 691 7.72 19.23 -5.26
N GLY A 692 8.69 19.27 -6.19
CA GLY A 692 8.63 18.50 -7.43
C GLY A 692 8.46 16.99 -7.17
N MET A 693 9.27 16.43 -6.28
CA MET A 693 9.14 15.02 -5.87
C MET A 693 7.82 14.74 -5.14
N ALA A 694 7.29 15.68 -4.36
CA ALA A 694 5.97 15.52 -3.71
C ALA A 694 4.83 15.40 -4.73
N ASN A 695 4.91 16.10 -5.87
CA ASN A 695 3.93 15.95 -6.96
C ASN A 695 4.03 14.58 -7.62
N ILE A 696 5.25 14.09 -7.88
CA ILE A 696 5.47 12.73 -8.39
C ILE A 696 4.93 11.69 -7.40
N GLN A 697 5.20 11.87 -6.10
CA GLN A 697 4.73 10.94 -5.06
C GLN A 697 3.21 10.90 -4.95
N ALA A 698 2.55 12.06 -5.00
CA ALA A 698 1.09 12.15 -4.99
C ALA A 698 0.49 11.45 -6.23
N LEU A 699 1.06 11.71 -7.41
CA LEU A 699 0.64 11.05 -8.65
C LEU A 699 0.77 9.53 -8.55
N LEU A 700 1.93 9.02 -8.12
CA LEU A 700 2.16 7.59 -7.92
C LEU A 700 1.16 6.96 -6.93
N GLY A 701 0.82 7.68 -5.85
CA GLY A 701 -0.13 7.18 -4.86
C GLY A 701 -1.55 7.09 -5.41
N ILE A 702 -1.99 8.13 -6.13
CA ILE A 702 -3.31 8.18 -6.77
C ILE A 702 -3.42 7.10 -7.85
N THR A 703 -2.41 6.95 -8.72
CA THR A 703 -2.44 5.93 -9.77
C THR A 703 -2.35 4.51 -9.19
N THR A 704 -1.62 4.30 -8.10
CA THR A 704 -1.63 3.01 -7.38
C THR A 704 -3.04 2.65 -6.93
N LEU A 705 -3.87 3.60 -6.50
CA LEU A 705 -5.26 3.34 -6.14
C LEU A 705 -6.12 3.05 -7.37
N TRP A 706 -6.09 3.93 -8.39
CA TRP A 706 -6.94 3.81 -9.58
C TRP A 706 -6.76 2.51 -10.34
N TYR A 707 -5.53 1.98 -10.38
CA TYR A 707 -5.21 0.74 -11.08
C TYR A 707 -5.19 -0.50 -10.17
N LEU A 708 -5.77 -0.44 -8.97
CA LEU A 708 -5.88 -1.59 -8.05
C LEU A 708 -4.51 -2.16 -7.62
N VAL A 709 -3.61 -1.29 -7.21
CA VAL A 709 -2.28 -1.60 -6.66
C VAL A 709 -1.40 -2.47 -7.60
N PRO A 710 -1.12 -2.07 -8.85
CA PRO A 710 -0.18 -2.80 -9.68
C PRO A 710 1.21 -2.77 -9.05
N ILE A 711 1.88 -3.93 -8.99
CA ILE A 711 3.19 -4.08 -8.34
C ILE A 711 4.21 -3.02 -8.81
N PRO A 712 4.36 -2.71 -10.11
CA PRO A 712 5.30 -1.68 -10.55
C PRO A 712 4.97 -0.28 -10.02
N LEU A 713 3.69 0.08 -9.94
CA LEU A 713 3.25 1.39 -9.42
C LEU A 713 3.44 1.46 -7.90
N ALA A 714 3.06 0.41 -7.18
CA ALA A 714 3.23 0.34 -5.73
C ALA A 714 4.72 0.37 -5.33
N ALA A 715 5.57 -0.38 -6.03
CA ALA A 715 7.02 -0.35 -5.83
C ALA A 715 7.63 1.03 -6.18
N SER A 716 7.15 1.66 -7.26
CA SER A 716 7.56 3.03 -7.62
C SER A 716 7.11 4.06 -6.58
N HIS A 717 5.91 3.92 -6.04
CA HIS A 717 5.40 4.76 -4.96
C HIS A 717 6.25 4.61 -3.68
N GLN A 718 6.66 3.39 -3.34
CA GLN A 718 7.59 3.14 -2.25
C GLN A 718 8.95 3.79 -2.51
N ALA A 719 9.53 3.61 -3.70
CA ALA A 719 10.79 4.25 -4.09
C ALA A 719 10.70 5.79 -4.01
N GLY A 720 9.60 6.35 -4.52
CA GLY A 720 9.33 7.77 -4.50
C GLY A 720 9.22 8.35 -3.08
N SER A 721 8.69 7.59 -2.12
CA SER A 721 8.63 8.01 -0.72
C SER A 721 10.03 8.21 -0.11
N VAL A 722 10.96 7.32 -0.44
CA VAL A 722 12.37 7.41 -0.03
C VAL A 722 13.02 8.61 -0.71
N LEU A 723 12.81 8.81 -2.01
CA LEU A 723 13.34 9.97 -2.74
C LEU A 723 12.81 11.31 -2.22
N LEU A 724 11.54 11.37 -1.83
CA LEU A 724 10.95 12.55 -1.19
C LEU A 724 11.61 12.82 0.16
N LEU A 725 11.86 11.78 0.97
CA LEU A 725 12.62 11.90 2.21
C LEU A 725 14.05 12.40 1.93
N SER A 726 14.72 11.90 0.89
CA SER A 726 16.05 12.37 0.47
C SER A 726 16.05 13.84 0.08
N ALA A 727 15.03 14.31 -0.64
CA ALA A 727 14.88 15.72 -1.02
C ALA A 727 14.68 16.60 0.22
N MET A 728 13.88 16.15 1.20
CA MET A 728 13.68 16.86 2.46
C MET A 728 14.95 16.88 3.33
N ILE A 729 15.69 15.77 3.41
CA ILE A 729 17.01 15.72 4.07
C ILE A 729 17.98 16.66 3.36
N HIS A 730 17.99 16.69 2.03
CA HIS A 730 18.83 17.62 1.27
C HIS A 730 18.49 19.08 1.60
N ALA A 731 17.20 19.42 1.70
CA ALA A 731 16.75 20.74 2.14
C ALA A 731 17.24 21.07 3.56
N LEU A 732 17.14 20.14 4.52
CA LEU A 732 17.68 20.28 5.87
C LEU A 732 19.19 20.56 5.86
N LEU A 733 19.95 19.85 5.02
CA LEU A 733 21.39 20.03 4.89
C LEU A 733 21.78 21.41 4.34
N THR A 734 20.87 22.16 3.71
CA THR A 734 21.13 23.56 3.32
C THR A 734 21.16 24.53 4.50
N PHE A 735 20.59 24.16 5.64
CA PHE A 735 20.63 24.95 6.88
C PHE A 735 21.85 24.62 7.75
N LYS A 736 22.60 23.57 7.42
CA LYS A 736 23.76 23.12 8.18
C LYS A 736 24.97 24.05 7.93
N LYS A 737 25.68 24.40 9.01
CA LYS A 737 26.98 25.08 8.95
C LYS A 737 28.11 24.07 8.67
N PRO A 738 29.23 24.48 8.04
CA PRO A 738 30.37 23.58 7.84
C PRO A 738 30.92 23.09 9.17
N GLY A 739 31.40 21.84 9.23
CA GLY A 739 32.03 21.28 10.42
C GLY A 739 33.32 22.02 10.82
N ALA A 740 33.72 21.90 12.09
CA ALA A 740 34.92 22.55 12.62
C ALA A 740 36.18 22.20 11.84
N ALA A 741 36.35 20.92 11.46
CA ALA A 741 37.48 20.47 10.66
C ALA A 741 37.53 21.17 9.29
N ALA A 742 36.40 21.20 8.58
CA ALA A 742 36.33 21.84 7.26
C ALA A 742 36.62 23.36 7.33
N GLN A 743 36.19 24.03 8.40
CA GLN A 743 36.51 25.44 8.65
C GLN A 743 38.00 25.64 8.96
N ALA A 744 38.61 24.79 9.80
CA ALA A 744 40.03 24.85 10.13
C ALA A 744 40.91 24.69 8.88
N TRP A 745 40.60 23.69 8.04
CA TRP A 745 41.29 23.47 6.76
C TRP A 745 41.13 24.65 5.79
N LYS A 746 39.93 25.23 5.69
CA LYS A 746 39.68 26.40 4.84
C LYS A 746 40.49 27.62 5.29
N HIS A 747 40.53 27.86 6.61
CA HIS A 747 41.28 28.96 7.21
C HIS A 747 42.78 28.79 7.02
N TRP A 748 43.29 27.58 7.27
CA TRP A 748 44.69 27.25 7.04
C TRP A 748 45.10 27.50 5.58
N LYS A 749 44.35 26.98 4.60
CA LYS A 749 44.63 27.22 3.17
C LYS A 749 44.62 28.71 2.79
N SER A 750 43.79 29.53 3.44
CA SER A 750 43.76 30.97 3.16
C SER A 750 45.00 31.73 3.66
N LYS A 751 45.80 31.12 4.54
CA LYS A 751 47.02 31.68 5.12
C LYS A 751 48.31 31.16 4.49
N VAL A 752 48.25 30.05 3.75
CA VAL A 752 49.42 29.44 3.10
C VAL A 752 49.57 30.02 1.69
N PRO A 753 50.73 30.61 1.33
CA PRO A 753 50.98 31.12 -0.02
C PRO A 753 50.87 30.02 -1.07
N SER A 754 50.33 30.36 -2.24
CA SER A 754 49.94 29.47 -3.34
C SER A 754 51.04 28.56 -3.92
N GLY A 755 52.29 28.66 -3.45
CA GLY A 755 53.45 27.88 -3.90
C GLY A 755 53.91 26.77 -2.95
N ALA A 756 53.35 26.64 -1.73
CA ALA A 756 53.85 25.70 -0.72
C ALA A 756 53.10 24.34 -0.68
N THR A 757 52.12 24.11 -1.55
CA THR A 757 51.32 22.87 -1.59
C THR A 757 51.80 21.87 -2.64
N ALA A 758 53.10 21.75 -2.86
CA ALA A 758 53.68 20.67 -3.65
C ALA A 758 54.39 19.67 -2.71
N ARG A 759 53.95 18.40 -2.79
CA ARG A 759 54.43 17.19 -2.08
C ARG A 759 53.86 16.95 -0.68
N LYS A 760 52.83 16.10 -0.62
CA LYS A 760 52.93 14.75 -0.05
C LYS A 760 51.78 13.87 -0.56
#